data_AF-A0A1D8TT95-F1
#
_entry.id   AF-A0A1D8TT95-F1
#
_cell.length_a   1.000
_cell.length_b   1.000
_cell.length_c   1.000
_cell.angle_alpha   90.00
_cell.angle_beta   90.00
_cell.angle_gamma   90.00
#
_symmetry.space_group_name_H-M   'P 1'
#
loop_
_entity.id
_entity.type
_entity.pdbx_description
1 polymer ?
#
loop_
_entity_poly.entity_id
_entity_poly.type
_entity_poly.pdbx_seq_one_letter_code
_entity_poly.pdbx_strand_id
1 'polypeptide(L)'
;MPVTPTYPGVYVEEIPSGVRTITGVATSITAFIGRAFRGPTDEPILINNYGEYERIFGGLWNESTMGFAVRDFYTNGGSQAVIVRLFNPGEMQATTDNQVLDTVSAIQSAANTDKTEKKEDGITEAKNHLDITPPPAVSDPNNWPEQSTGEGKIAKDFAIEMYNSNVWAAVDDIKNAGNEARGITEAKRHLDNKTPPPGGEPKTWPYQNTERGQTAKKIAIELHKLQDVIPVVNDIKDTENKDDGILAAQTNLDTQPEQLSNDPNTWPDQTTVPGKIAKEIGINIYSLSDELNVDQYQEEVNKIIGNVLESHGLINIVSAEDYSGRVDIIVTSLKIDVSDEKYTKDIDQIVADLQIRQKAQLSVGTTNELFLEAANEGSWGNELRARVDYEGLEDGSALFNLSVRDGGTGEVETFQNLSVDESETRYIKKVLEKDSQLVRVIGTLPSARPEQNASTWEEIEEQIDPESREEEKKKFKAEGVWYELCSNGVQPIDRAGDGDPLESNNFTEGEGDKTGIYALEKADLFNLLCIPPYKQEANGLDVETGVIDQAITYCHKRRAMMIIDSPSGWDSKGKAKTGIKTDVGSTSENAAVFFPRLVMPNPLKENQIEVFAACGAVAGIFARTDGTRGVWKAPAGLEAVLKGVAALSVPLTDPENGELNPLGINCLRNRPPAGKIVWGSRTRVGDDMLASEWKYIPVRRLALYLEETLYRNTKWAVFEPNDEPLWSQLRLSIGSFMQNLFKQGAFQGSSPKDAYFVKCDKETTTQYDIDRGIVNIMIGFAPLKPAEFVILKFQQIAGQS
;
A
#
# COMPACT_ATOMS: atom_id res chain seq x y z
N MET A 1 20.43 46.50 37.03
CA MET A 1 21.83 46.97 36.86
C MET A 1 22.59 46.54 38.09
N PRO A 2 23.78 45.95 37.96
CA PRO A 2 24.57 45.54 39.11
C PRO A 2 24.90 46.74 39.99
N VAL A 3 24.63 46.62 41.29
CA VAL A 3 24.84 47.71 42.24
C VAL A 3 26.35 47.80 42.50
N THR A 4 26.98 48.94 42.16
CA THR A 4 28.40 49.15 42.47
C THR A 4 28.50 49.83 43.84
N PRO A 5 28.99 49.15 44.89
CA PRO A 5 29.01 49.72 46.23
C PRO A 5 30.09 50.80 46.36
N THR A 6 29.69 52.01 46.75
CA THR A 6 30.58 53.18 46.87
C THR A 6 30.89 53.59 48.31
N TYR A 7 30.23 52.99 49.31
CA TYR A 7 30.43 53.26 50.74
C TYR A 7 30.00 52.07 51.63
N PRO A 8 30.42 51.99 52.91
CA PRO A 8 29.95 50.96 53.84
C PRO A 8 28.43 51.08 54.08
N GLY A 9 27.66 50.04 53.75
CA GLY A 9 26.20 50.02 53.87
C GLY A 9 25.59 48.69 53.42
N VAL A 10 24.27 48.54 53.57
CA VAL A 10 23.49 47.41 53.04
C VAL A 10 22.97 47.80 51.66
N TYR A 11 23.29 47.00 50.64
CA TYR A 11 22.81 47.20 49.27
C TYR A 11 21.75 46.14 48.96
N VAL A 12 20.66 46.56 48.35
CA VAL A 12 19.59 45.68 47.87
C VAL A 12 19.66 45.68 46.34
N GLU A 13 19.99 44.53 45.78
CA GLU A 13 19.89 44.27 44.35
C GLU A 13 18.63 43.42 44.11
N GLU A 14 17.62 44.00 43.46
CA GLU A 14 16.47 43.24 43.00
C GLU A 14 16.85 42.47 41.74
N ILE A 15 17.12 41.17 41.91
CA ILE A 15 17.23 40.23 40.80
C ILE A 15 15.81 39.96 40.31
N PRO A 16 15.45 40.28 39.04
CA PRO A 16 14.15 39.92 38.53
C PRO A 16 13.98 38.40 38.63
N SER A 17 12.93 37.95 39.31
CA SER A 17 12.58 36.52 39.33
C SER A 17 11.99 36.15 37.97
N GLY A 18 12.85 35.98 36.97
CA GLY A 18 12.50 35.39 35.68
C GLY A 18 12.21 33.90 35.77
N VAL A 19 11.54 33.44 36.84
CA VAL A 19 11.21 32.03 37.02
C VAL A 19 10.22 31.64 35.93
N ARG A 20 10.73 30.95 34.93
CA ARG A 20 9.92 30.40 33.84
C ARG A 20 9.21 29.16 34.35
N THR A 21 7.88 29.20 34.34
CA THR A 21 7.06 28.04 34.71
C THR A 21 7.17 26.96 33.63
N ILE A 22 7.42 25.73 34.05
CA ILE A 22 7.37 24.56 33.18
C ILE A 22 5.94 24.01 33.19
N THR A 23 5.38 23.82 32.01
CA THR A 23 4.09 23.15 31.82
C THR A 23 4.32 21.76 31.25
N GLY A 24 3.65 20.77 31.86
CA GLY A 24 3.67 19.38 31.41
C GLY A 24 3.17 19.19 29.99
N VAL A 25 3.82 18.31 29.23
CA VAL A 25 3.33 17.89 27.91
C VAL A 25 2.16 16.92 28.02
N ALA A 26 1.49 16.64 26.91
CA ALA A 26 0.51 15.54 26.86
C ALA A 26 1.20 14.19 27.16
N THR A 27 0.46 13.26 27.76
CA THR A 27 0.99 11.94 28.21
C THR A 27 0.42 10.75 27.45
N SER A 28 -0.62 10.97 26.63
CA SER A 28 -1.42 9.90 26.01
C SER A 28 -1.85 10.18 24.58
N ILE A 29 -1.18 11.09 23.85
CA ILE A 29 -1.39 11.23 22.40
C ILE A 29 -0.94 9.93 21.76
N THR A 30 -1.87 9.20 21.14
CA THR A 30 -1.62 7.85 20.61
C THR A 30 -1.48 7.89 19.10
N ALA A 31 -0.32 7.49 18.59
CA ALA A 31 -0.09 7.31 17.16
C ALA A 31 -0.59 5.94 16.70
N PHE A 32 -1.40 5.91 15.65
CA PHE A 32 -1.80 4.71 14.92
C PHE A 32 -1.21 4.75 13.51
N ILE A 33 -0.57 3.66 13.10
CA ILE A 33 -0.01 3.52 11.76
C ILE A 33 -0.62 2.29 11.10
N GLY A 34 -1.17 2.45 9.90
CA GLY A 34 -1.78 1.36 9.15
C GLY A 34 -2.60 1.84 7.97
N ARG A 35 -3.38 0.95 7.38
CA ARG A 35 -4.20 1.25 6.19
C ARG A 35 -5.54 1.88 6.59
N ALA A 36 -6.06 2.81 5.80
CA ALA A 36 -7.40 3.36 5.94
C ALA A 36 -8.11 3.40 4.58
N PHE A 37 -9.44 3.44 4.61
CA PHE A 37 -10.28 3.46 3.41
C PHE A 37 -9.99 4.68 2.52
N ARG A 38 -9.78 5.86 3.13
CA ARG A 38 -9.38 7.09 2.44
C ARG A 38 -8.47 7.96 3.31
N GLY A 39 -8.11 9.13 2.81
CA GLY A 39 -7.41 10.19 3.56
C GLY A 39 -5.93 10.34 3.21
N PRO A 40 -5.25 11.37 3.75
CA PRO A 40 -3.86 11.67 3.40
C PRO A 40 -2.90 10.52 3.72
N THR A 41 -2.09 10.11 2.75
CA THR A 41 -1.08 9.05 2.86
C THR A 41 0.25 9.63 3.35
N ASP A 42 0.93 8.96 4.29
CA ASP A 42 2.22 9.38 4.88
C ASP A 42 2.22 10.79 5.53
N GLU A 43 1.03 11.28 5.86
CA GLU A 43 0.83 12.55 6.55
C GLU A 43 0.17 12.31 7.91
N PRO A 44 0.82 12.67 9.03
CA PRO A 44 0.24 12.47 10.36
C PRO A 44 -0.87 13.48 10.63
N ILE A 45 -2.10 12.99 10.76
CA ILE A 45 -3.26 13.83 11.09
C ILE A 45 -3.62 13.66 12.55
N LEU A 46 -3.61 14.76 13.31
CA LEU A 46 -4.11 14.79 14.68
C LEU A 46 -5.64 14.85 14.68
N ILE A 47 -6.26 13.90 15.37
CA ILE A 47 -7.71 13.81 15.56
C ILE A 47 -8.06 13.79 17.06
N ASN A 48 -9.23 14.32 17.39
CA ASN A 48 -9.70 14.48 18.78
C ASN A 48 -10.89 13.59 19.14
N ASN A 49 -11.49 12.92 18.15
CA ASN A 49 -12.60 12.00 18.35
C ASN A 49 -12.73 11.02 17.17
N TYR A 50 -13.52 9.97 17.35
CA TYR A 50 -13.73 8.96 16.32
C TYR A 50 -14.50 9.48 15.09
N GLY A 51 -15.41 10.46 15.26
CA GLY A 51 -16.13 11.05 14.12
C GLY A 51 -15.21 11.80 13.15
N GLU A 52 -14.13 12.40 13.65
CA GLU A 52 -13.06 12.96 12.80
C GLU A 52 -12.33 11.87 12.02
N TYR A 53 -12.09 10.69 12.63
CA TYR A 53 -11.53 9.55 11.92
C TYR A 53 -12.46 9.05 10.81
N GLU A 54 -13.76 8.92 11.08
CA GLU A 54 -14.75 8.52 10.08
C GLU A 54 -14.78 9.49 8.89
N ARG A 55 -14.79 10.79 9.18
CA ARG A 55 -14.80 11.83 8.15
C ARG A 55 -13.52 11.86 7.33
N ILE A 56 -12.33 11.79 7.95
CA ILE A 56 -11.07 11.96 7.22
C ILE A 56 -10.58 10.65 6.59
N PHE A 57 -10.77 9.52 7.28
CA PHE A 57 -10.16 8.23 6.94
C PHE A 57 -11.16 7.15 6.54
N GLY A 58 -12.47 7.44 6.57
CA GLY A 58 -13.53 6.52 6.10
C GLY A 58 -14.01 5.50 7.13
N GLY A 59 -13.58 5.59 8.39
CA GLY A 59 -14.17 4.81 9.48
C GLY A 59 -13.76 3.33 9.48
N LEU A 60 -14.71 2.44 9.82
CA LEU A 60 -14.45 1.00 9.86
C LEU A 60 -14.35 0.46 8.43
N TRP A 61 -13.35 -0.40 8.20
CA TRP A 61 -13.15 -1.02 6.90
C TRP A 61 -12.70 -2.48 7.09
N ASN A 62 -13.21 -3.40 6.28
CA ASN A 62 -12.91 -4.83 6.44
C ASN A 62 -11.47 -5.19 6.10
N GLU A 63 -10.84 -4.45 5.18
CA GLU A 63 -9.44 -4.68 4.76
C GLU A 63 -8.42 -4.10 5.74
N SER A 64 -8.85 -3.42 6.81
CA SER A 64 -7.94 -2.84 7.80
C SER A 64 -8.46 -2.88 9.23
N THR A 65 -7.63 -3.35 10.15
CA THR A 65 -7.95 -3.33 11.58
C THR A 65 -7.76 -1.97 12.24
N MET A 66 -7.16 -0.98 11.55
CA MET A 66 -6.84 0.32 12.13
C MET A 66 -8.08 1.08 12.61
N GLY A 67 -9.15 1.09 11.81
CA GLY A 67 -10.40 1.76 12.20
C GLY A 67 -11.01 1.19 13.50
N PHE A 68 -10.92 -0.13 13.69
CA PHE A 68 -11.37 -0.78 14.91
C PHE A 68 -10.51 -0.39 16.11
N ALA A 69 -9.18 -0.36 15.96
CA ALA A 69 -8.27 0.04 17.02
C ALA A 69 -8.50 1.51 17.45
N VAL A 70 -8.68 2.42 16.50
CA VAL A 70 -8.95 3.84 16.78
C VAL A 70 -10.32 4.02 17.47
N ARG A 71 -11.37 3.31 17.02
CA ARG A 71 -12.67 3.28 17.68
C ARG A 71 -12.55 2.83 19.14
N ASP A 72 -11.82 1.75 19.37
CA ASP A 72 -11.69 1.14 20.69
C ASP A 72 -10.86 2.03 21.63
N PHE A 73 -9.89 2.77 21.11
CA PHE A 73 -9.16 3.81 21.83
C PHE A 73 -10.10 4.87 22.40
N TYR A 74 -10.91 5.51 21.56
CA TYR A 74 -11.86 6.53 22.02
C TYR A 74 -12.91 5.95 22.97
N THR A 75 -13.42 4.75 22.67
CA THR A 75 -14.40 4.05 23.52
C THR A 75 -13.86 3.80 24.93
N ASN A 76 -12.55 3.53 25.05
CA ASN A 76 -11.90 3.24 26.32
C ASN A 76 -11.37 4.47 27.07
N GLY A 77 -11.53 5.68 26.52
CA GLY A 77 -11.19 6.95 27.17
C GLY A 77 -9.96 7.66 26.58
N GLY A 78 -9.57 7.29 25.36
CA GLY A 78 -8.65 8.05 24.53
C GLY A 78 -9.17 9.47 24.24
N SER A 79 -8.26 10.44 24.16
CA SER A 79 -8.59 11.86 23.92
C SER A 79 -8.05 12.38 22.60
N GLN A 80 -6.80 12.07 22.26
CA GLN A 80 -6.13 12.56 21.06
C GLN A 80 -5.36 11.42 20.41
N ALA A 81 -5.49 11.30 19.09
CA ALA A 81 -4.76 10.32 18.31
C ALA A 81 -4.11 10.99 17.09
N VAL A 82 -2.93 10.50 16.71
CA VAL A 82 -2.27 10.86 15.46
C VAL A 82 -2.42 9.67 14.52
N ILE A 83 -2.99 9.88 13.35
CA ILE A 83 -3.21 8.82 12.37
C ILE A 83 -2.22 9.00 11.24
N VAL A 84 -1.47 7.94 10.95
CA VAL A 84 -0.63 7.84 9.75
C VAL A 84 -1.24 6.75 8.89
N ARG A 85 -1.85 7.15 7.78
CA ARG A 85 -2.33 6.22 6.76
C ARG A 85 -1.16 5.80 5.89
N LEU A 86 -1.02 4.49 5.69
CA LEU A 86 -0.12 3.91 4.70
C LEU A 86 -0.93 3.39 3.51
N PHE A 87 -0.34 3.47 2.33
CA PHE A 87 -0.88 2.96 1.08
C PHE A 87 0.23 2.18 0.36
N ASN A 88 -0.05 0.94 -0.02
CA ASN A 88 0.84 0.18 -0.88
C ASN A 88 0.29 0.28 -2.32
N PRO A 89 0.97 1.00 -3.23
CA PRO A 89 0.52 1.09 -4.61
C PRO A 89 0.60 -0.24 -5.36
N GLY A 90 1.24 -1.26 -4.78
CA GLY A 90 1.57 -2.50 -5.43
C GLY A 90 2.78 -2.36 -6.34
N GLU A 91 3.34 -3.49 -6.77
CA GLU A 91 4.18 -3.47 -7.96
C GLU A 91 3.24 -3.21 -9.14
N MET A 92 3.30 -2.01 -9.72
CA MET A 92 2.97 -1.89 -11.13
C MET A 92 3.91 -2.87 -11.83
N GLN A 93 3.44 -4.08 -12.15
CA GLN A 93 4.07 -4.83 -13.21
C GLN A 93 4.09 -3.84 -14.36
N ALA A 94 5.29 -3.52 -14.83
CA ALA A 94 5.49 -2.85 -16.09
C ALA A 94 5.00 -3.83 -17.15
N THR A 95 3.67 -3.97 -17.25
CA THR A 95 2.99 -4.55 -18.38
C THR A 95 3.35 -3.59 -19.49
N THR A 96 4.41 -3.92 -20.24
CA THR A 96 4.85 -3.13 -21.38
C THR A 96 3.62 -2.81 -22.21
N ASP A 97 3.47 -1.57 -22.67
CA ASP A 97 2.30 -1.07 -23.42
C ASP A 97 1.76 -2.09 -24.46
N ASN A 98 2.65 -2.89 -25.03
CA ASN A 98 2.35 -4.00 -25.94
C ASN A 98 1.44 -5.10 -25.39
N GLN A 99 1.55 -5.53 -24.12
CA GLN A 99 0.73 -6.60 -23.55
C GLN A 99 -0.73 -6.19 -23.29
N VAL A 100 -0.95 -4.92 -22.91
CA VAL A 100 -2.30 -4.33 -22.81
C VAL A 100 -2.90 -4.16 -24.21
N LEU A 101 -2.11 -3.66 -25.17
CA LEU A 101 -2.50 -3.57 -26.59
C LEU A 101 -2.85 -4.94 -27.20
N ASP A 102 -2.09 -5.98 -26.90
CA ASP A 102 -2.31 -7.34 -27.40
C ASP A 102 -3.60 -7.96 -26.82
N THR A 103 -3.87 -7.71 -25.54
CA THR A 103 -5.08 -8.20 -24.85
C THR A 103 -6.33 -7.49 -25.36
N VAL A 104 -6.26 -6.16 -25.55
CA VAL A 104 -7.35 -5.36 -26.12
C VAL A 104 -7.61 -5.74 -27.60
N SER A 105 -6.55 -5.97 -28.37
CA SER A 105 -6.66 -6.43 -29.78
C SER A 105 -7.26 -7.83 -29.89
N ALA A 106 -6.94 -8.73 -28.95
CA ALA A 106 -7.54 -10.06 -28.88
C ALA A 106 -9.05 -10.00 -28.56
N ILE A 107 -9.46 -9.11 -27.65
CA ILE A 107 -10.87 -8.89 -27.30
C ILE A 107 -11.65 -8.26 -28.47
N GLN A 108 -11.06 -7.28 -29.16
CA GLN A 108 -11.64 -6.69 -30.38
C GLN A 108 -11.81 -7.72 -31.51
N SER A 109 -10.84 -8.61 -31.68
CA SER A 109 -10.91 -9.70 -32.66
C SER A 109 -12.04 -10.69 -32.34
N ALA A 110 -12.31 -10.94 -31.05
CA ALA A 110 -13.41 -11.79 -30.59
C ALA A 110 -14.80 -11.10 -30.69
N ALA A 111 -14.87 -9.79 -30.45
CA ALA A 111 -16.11 -9.02 -30.52
C ALA A 111 -16.68 -8.91 -31.95
N ASN A 112 -15.81 -8.93 -32.96
CA ASN A 112 -16.12 -8.80 -34.38
C ASN A 112 -16.52 -10.12 -35.09
N THR A 113 -16.48 -11.26 -34.40
CA THR A 113 -16.97 -12.53 -34.96
C THR A 113 -18.49 -12.67 -34.77
N ASP A 114 -19.21 -12.57 -35.87
CA ASP A 114 -20.66 -12.66 -36.00
C ASP A 114 -21.18 -14.08 -35.66
N LYS A 115 -21.54 -14.32 -34.39
CA LYS A 115 -22.50 -15.36 -33.93
C LYS A 115 -22.80 -15.25 -32.43
N THR A 116 -24.06 -14.94 -32.13
CA THR A 116 -24.65 -14.57 -30.84
C THR A 116 -24.62 -15.63 -29.74
N GLU A 117 -24.21 -16.88 -30.01
CA GLU A 117 -24.14 -17.96 -29.00
C GLU A 117 -22.71 -18.23 -28.45
N LYS A 118 -21.64 -17.74 -29.09
CA LYS A 118 -20.24 -17.94 -28.63
C LYS A 118 -19.68 -16.80 -27.76
N LYS A 119 -20.41 -15.68 -27.68
CA LYS A 119 -20.01 -14.46 -26.94
C LYS A 119 -20.12 -14.61 -25.42
N GLU A 120 -21.09 -15.37 -24.92
CA GLU A 120 -21.23 -15.64 -23.48
C GLU A 120 -20.17 -16.64 -22.96
N ASP A 121 -19.75 -17.60 -23.79
CA ASP A 121 -18.73 -18.60 -23.42
C ASP A 121 -17.34 -17.97 -23.28
N GLY A 122 -16.93 -17.07 -24.20
CA GLY A 122 -15.62 -16.39 -24.12
C GLY A 122 -15.49 -15.42 -22.93
N ILE A 123 -16.57 -14.73 -22.57
CA ILE A 123 -16.62 -13.87 -21.37
C ILE A 123 -16.62 -14.71 -20.08
N THR A 124 -17.25 -15.89 -20.11
CA THR A 124 -17.28 -16.83 -18.99
C THR A 124 -15.91 -17.50 -18.79
N GLU A 125 -15.20 -17.82 -19.86
CA GLU A 125 -13.86 -18.42 -19.83
C GLU A 125 -12.78 -17.43 -19.38
N ALA A 126 -12.88 -16.15 -19.78
CA ALA A 126 -12.04 -15.06 -19.28
C ALA A 126 -12.28 -14.77 -17.78
N LYS A 127 -13.54 -14.79 -17.32
CA LYS A 127 -13.89 -14.69 -15.89
C LYS A 127 -13.38 -15.88 -15.08
N ASN A 128 -13.43 -17.10 -15.62
CA ASN A 128 -12.93 -18.30 -14.95
C ASN A 128 -11.40 -18.37 -14.87
N HIS A 129 -10.66 -17.62 -15.71
CA HIS A 129 -9.21 -17.45 -15.55
C HIS A 129 -8.84 -16.45 -14.45
N LEU A 130 -9.78 -15.64 -13.97
CA LEU A 130 -9.60 -14.66 -12.89
C LEU A 130 -10.05 -15.17 -11.51
N ASP A 131 -10.89 -16.21 -11.42
CA ASP A 131 -11.49 -16.68 -10.15
C ASP A 131 -10.96 -18.06 -9.72
N ILE A 132 -10.19 -18.12 -8.62
CA ILE A 132 -9.60 -19.36 -8.10
C ILE A 132 -10.61 -20.11 -7.20
N THR A 133 -11.47 -20.95 -7.76
CA THR A 133 -12.00 -22.16 -7.06
C THR A 133 -12.33 -23.30 -8.04
N PRO A 134 -12.17 -24.59 -7.64
CA PRO A 134 -12.25 -25.70 -8.58
C PRO A 134 -13.70 -26.11 -8.88
N PRO A 135 -14.10 -26.31 -10.17
CA PRO A 135 -15.40 -26.88 -10.50
C PRO A 135 -15.40 -28.43 -10.44
N PRO A 136 -16.58 -29.05 -10.21
CA PRO A 136 -16.72 -30.50 -10.05
C PRO A 136 -16.66 -31.26 -11.39
N ALA A 137 -16.32 -32.55 -11.30
CA ALA A 137 -16.02 -33.45 -12.40
C ALA A 137 -17.07 -33.49 -13.54
N VAL A 138 -16.65 -33.07 -14.74
CA VAL A 138 -17.34 -33.30 -16.03
C VAL A 138 -16.61 -34.42 -16.79
N SER A 139 -17.36 -35.26 -17.51
CA SER A 139 -16.90 -36.48 -18.19
C SER A 139 -15.93 -36.27 -19.37
N ASP A 140 -15.03 -37.25 -19.60
CA ASP A 140 -13.95 -37.31 -20.62
C ASP A 140 -14.34 -36.80 -22.04
N PRO A 141 -13.67 -35.74 -22.56
CA PRO A 141 -13.89 -35.17 -23.90
C PRO A 141 -13.66 -36.13 -25.08
N ASN A 142 -12.92 -37.24 -24.87
CA ASN A 142 -12.69 -38.23 -25.92
C ASN A 142 -13.97 -38.98 -26.35
N ASN A 143 -15.03 -38.97 -25.52
CA ASN A 143 -16.31 -39.60 -25.83
C ASN A 143 -17.30 -38.69 -26.57
N TRP A 144 -16.90 -37.48 -26.95
CA TRP A 144 -17.78 -36.55 -27.66
C TRP A 144 -18.00 -36.99 -29.13
N PRO A 145 -19.23 -36.91 -29.67
CA PRO A 145 -19.51 -37.27 -31.07
C PRO A 145 -18.71 -36.40 -32.06
N GLU A 146 -18.44 -36.92 -33.26
CA GLU A 146 -17.70 -36.20 -34.31
C GLU A 146 -18.45 -34.95 -34.80
N GLN A 147 -17.75 -33.82 -34.83
CA GLN A 147 -18.29 -32.52 -35.21
C GLN A 147 -18.01 -32.26 -36.70
N SER A 148 -19.06 -31.94 -37.47
CA SER A 148 -19.01 -31.82 -38.94
C SER A 148 -18.58 -30.43 -39.45
N THR A 149 -18.30 -29.49 -38.56
CA THR A 149 -17.83 -28.13 -38.89
C THR A 149 -16.40 -27.90 -38.40
N GLY A 150 -15.61 -27.11 -39.15
CA GLY A 150 -14.19 -26.87 -38.85
C GLY A 150 -13.95 -26.30 -37.44
N GLU A 151 -14.85 -25.45 -36.96
CA GLU A 151 -14.77 -24.84 -35.62
C GLU A 151 -15.14 -25.82 -34.49
N GLY A 152 -16.09 -26.74 -34.71
CA GLY A 152 -16.43 -27.79 -33.73
C GLY A 152 -15.32 -28.83 -33.59
N LYS A 153 -14.53 -29.03 -34.65
CA LYS A 153 -13.33 -29.87 -34.63
C LYS A 153 -12.20 -29.20 -33.84
N ILE A 154 -11.98 -27.89 -34.04
CA ILE A 154 -10.99 -27.11 -33.28
C ILE A 154 -11.33 -27.07 -31.78
N ALA A 155 -12.60 -26.90 -31.40
CA ALA A 155 -13.01 -26.90 -30.00
C ALA A 155 -12.86 -28.27 -29.32
N LYS A 156 -13.16 -29.36 -30.03
CA LYS A 156 -12.90 -30.73 -29.55
C LYS A 156 -11.40 -31.01 -29.47
N ASP A 157 -10.63 -30.61 -30.47
CA ASP A 157 -9.17 -30.80 -30.52
C ASP A 157 -8.47 -29.97 -29.42
N PHE A 158 -8.98 -28.78 -29.08
CA PHE A 158 -8.49 -27.94 -27.98
C PHE A 158 -8.88 -28.51 -26.60
N ALA A 159 -10.09 -29.03 -26.42
CA ALA A 159 -10.50 -29.72 -25.19
C ALA A 159 -9.72 -31.04 -24.98
N ILE A 160 -9.41 -31.76 -26.06
CA ILE A 160 -8.54 -32.93 -26.07
C ILE A 160 -7.08 -32.51 -25.80
N GLU A 161 -6.61 -31.39 -26.36
CA GLU A 161 -5.28 -30.82 -26.04
C GLU A 161 -5.20 -30.42 -24.58
N MET A 162 -6.16 -29.72 -23.99
CA MET A 162 -6.14 -29.36 -22.56
C MET A 162 -6.24 -30.58 -21.64
N TYR A 163 -7.04 -31.59 -22.01
CA TYR A 163 -7.11 -32.86 -21.28
C TYR A 163 -5.81 -33.68 -21.40
N ASN A 164 -5.12 -33.62 -22.55
CA ASN A 164 -3.86 -34.34 -22.83
C ASN A 164 -2.58 -33.54 -22.49
N SER A 165 -2.68 -32.24 -22.19
CA SER A 165 -1.54 -31.34 -21.92
C SER A 165 -1.09 -31.32 -20.47
N ASN A 166 -1.56 -32.26 -19.64
CA ASN A 166 -0.79 -32.85 -18.53
C ASN A 166 0.04 -31.88 -17.65
N VAL A 167 -0.49 -30.70 -17.31
CA VAL A 167 0.05 -29.84 -16.23
C VAL A 167 -0.02 -30.58 -14.87
N TRP A 168 -0.92 -31.56 -14.75
CA TRP A 168 -0.99 -32.50 -13.62
C TRP A 168 0.11 -33.58 -13.63
N ALA A 169 0.81 -33.81 -14.75
CA ALA A 169 1.87 -34.82 -14.86
C ALA A 169 3.23 -34.35 -14.31
N ALA A 170 3.47 -33.05 -14.20
CA ALA A 170 4.67 -32.51 -13.53
C ALA A 170 4.71 -32.87 -12.02
N VAL A 171 3.53 -33.15 -11.43
CA VAL A 171 3.38 -33.61 -10.04
C VAL A 171 3.56 -35.13 -9.90
N ASP A 172 3.40 -35.89 -10.99
CA ASP A 172 3.61 -37.34 -11.05
C ASP A 172 5.01 -37.75 -11.58
N ASP A 173 5.69 -36.86 -12.32
CA ASP A 173 7.09 -37.01 -12.73
C ASP A 173 8.07 -36.99 -11.54
N ILE A 174 7.63 -36.53 -10.37
CA ILE A 174 8.38 -36.64 -9.11
C ILE A 174 8.21 -38.01 -8.44
N LYS A 175 7.20 -38.81 -8.83
CA LYS A 175 6.85 -40.05 -8.13
C LYS A 175 7.32 -41.35 -8.78
N ASN A 176 7.66 -41.41 -10.08
CA ASN A 176 7.90 -42.69 -10.77
C ASN A 176 9.19 -42.78 -11.60
N ALA A 177 10.34 -42.52 -10.97
CA ALA A 177 11.64 -42.83 -11.57
C ALA A 177 11.83 -44.35 -11.82
N GLY A 178 12.03 -44.77 -13.09
CA GLY A 178 12.45 -46.15 -13.44
C GLY A 178 12.61 -46.53 -14.93
N ASN A 179 13.86 -46.83 -15.34
CA ASN A 179 14.36 -47.82 -16.32
C ASN A 179 13.74 -48.04 -17.72
N GLU A 180 13.64 -47.00 -18.55
CA GLU A 180 13.79 -47.10 -20.03
C GLU A 180 14.73 -46.01 -20.61
N ALA A 181 15.55 -45.40 -19.75
CA ALA A 181 16.52 -44.35 -20.08
C ALA A 181 17.77 -44.83 -20.84
N ARG A 182 17.95 -46.13 -21.06
CA ARG A 182 19.17 -46.68 -21.70
C ARG A 182 19.22 -46.44 -23.21
N GLY A 183 18.10 -46.58 -23.92
CA GLY A 183 18.06 -46.39 -25.38
C GLY A 183 18.26 -44.93 -25.81
N ILE A 184 17.75 -43.99 -25.01
CA ILE A 184 17.88 -42.54 -25.28
C ILE A 184 19.29 -42.06 -24.90
N THR A 185 19.91 -42.61 -23.85
CA THR A 185 21.29 -42.29 -23.45
C THR A 185 22.30 -42.74 -24.51
N GLU A 186 22.08 -43.91 -25.15
CA GLU A 186 22.94 -44.40 -26.23
C GLU A 186 22.86 -43.51 -27.48
N ALA A 187 21.67 -43.03 -27.82
CA ALA A 187 21.44 -42.12 -28.96
C ALA A 187 22.05 -40.72 -28.73
N LYS A 188 21.96 -40.20 -27.51
CA LYS A 188 22.56 -38.90 -27.14
C LYS A 188 24.09 -38.95 -27.17
N ARG A 189 24.70 -40.06 -26.70
CA ARG A 189 26.16 -40.28 -26.72
C ARG A 189 26.77 -40.27 -28.13
N HIS A 190 26.02 -40.69 -29.15
CA HIS A 190 26.48 -40.64 -30.55
C HIS A 190 26.28 -39.27 -31.21
N LEU A 191 25.24 -38.53 -30.81
CA LEU A 191 24.98 -37.16 -31.24
C LEU A 191 26.07 -36.19 -30.73
N ASP A 192 26.49 -36.36 -29.47
CA ASP A 192 27.44 -35.46 -28.82
C ASP A 192 28.90 -35.66 -29.29
N ASN A 193 29.28 -36.87 -29.72
CA ASN A 193 30.67 -37.19 -30.12
C ASN A 193 30.96 -37.03 -31.63
N LYS A 194 29.97 -36.62 -32.44
CA LYS A 194 30.09 -36.37 -33.90
C LYS A 194 30.79 -37.47 -34.72
N THR A 195 30.82 -38.72 -34.26
CA THR A 195 31.35 -39.85 -35.05
C THR A 195 30.22 -40.64 -35.70
N PRO A 196 30.33 -41.02 -36.98
CA PRO A 196 29.27 -41.78 -37.65
C PRO A 196 29.15 -43.20 -37.09
N PRO A 197 27.93 -43.77 -37.00
CA PRO A 197 27.73 -45.17 -36.68
C PRO A 197 28.37 -46.07 -37.76
N PRO A 198 28.94 -47.23 -37.40
CA PRO A 198 29.56 -48.11 -38.39
C PRO A 198 28.49 -48.72 -39.31
N GLY A 199 28.56 -48.40 -40.60
CA GLY A 199 27.82 -49.10 -41.66
C GLY A 199 26.58 -48.37 -42.22
N GLY A 200 26.81 -47.45 -43.16
CA GLY A 200 26.03 -47.25 -44.40
C GLY A 200 24.54 -46.89 -44.31
N GLU A 201 24.24 -45.64 -44.72
CA GLU A 201 22.95 -44.99 -45.05
C GLU A 201 21.71 -45.26 -44.14
N PRO A 202 20.87 -44.25 -43.87
CA PRO A 202 19.67 -44.36 -43.01
C PRO A 202 18.63 -45.42 -43.43
N LYS A 203 18.82 -46.06 -44.58
CA LYS A 203 17.98 -47.13 -45.13
C LYS A 203 18.20 -48.50 -44.49
N THR A 204 19.14 -48.68 -43.56
CA THR A 204 19.42 -50.01 -42.97
C THR A 204 19.10 -50.14 -41.47
N TRP A 205 18.52 -49.11 -40.83
CA TRP A 205 18.16 -49.17 -39.41
C TRP A 205 17.05 -50.20 -39.12
N PRO A 206 17.18 -51.04 -38.07
CA PRO A 206 16.33 -52.22 -37.87
C PRO A 206 14.89 -51.94 -37.40
N TYR A 207 14.47 -50.68 -37.23
CA TYR A 207 13.15 -50.29 -36.70
C TYR A 207 12.38 -49.33 -37.62
N GLN A 208 12.39 -49.59 -38.94
CA GLN A 208 11.81 -48.69 -39.94
C GLN A 208 10.28 -48.66 -40.04
N ASN A 209 9.58 -49.59 -39.40
CA ASN A 209 8.14 -49.76 -39.59
C ASN A 209 7.31 -49.46 -38.33
N THR A 210 7.88 -48.76 -37.34
CA THR A 210 7.12 -48.21 -36.21
C THR A 210 7.00 -46.69 -36.34
N GLU A 211 5.89 -46.12 -35.87
CA GLU A 211 5.60 -44.66 -35.96
C GLU A 211 6.75 -43.80 -35.42
N ARG A 212 7.39 -44.18 -34.31
CA ARG A 212 8.54 -43.45 -33.75
C ARG A 212 9.80 -43.51 -34.63
N GLY A 213 10.02 -44.58 -35.40
CA GLY A 213 11.14 -44.69 -36.34
C GLY A 213 10.99 -43.78 -37.57
N GLN A 214 9.75 -43.48 -37.98
CA GLN A 214 9.47 -42.53 -39.06
C GLN A 214 9.57 -41.07 -38.61
N THR A 215 9.20 -40.78 -37.35
CA THR A 215 9.37 -39.45 -36.73
C THR A 215 10.85 -39.08 -36.53
N ALA A 216 11.69 -40.02 -36.07
CA ALA A 216 13.13 -39.79 -35.93
C ALA A 216 13.83 -39.51 -37.28
N LYS A 217 13.36 -40.13 -38.38
CA LYS A 217 13.84 -39.86 -39.74
C LYS A 217 13.43 -38.46 -40.24
N LYS A 218 12.22 -38.00 -39.94
CA LYS A 218 11.76 -36.63 -40.29
C LYS A 218 12.56 -35.56 -39.53
N ILE A 219 12.82 -35.77 -38.24
CA ILE A 219 13.58 -34.82 -37.40
C ILE A 219 15.05 -34.71 -37.84
N ALA A 220 15.71 -35.83 -38.18
CA ALA A 220 17.08 -35.82 -38.67
C ALA A 220 17.24 -35.16 -40.06
N ILE A 221 16.19 -35.19 -40.90
CA ILE A 221 16.17 -34.53 -42.21
C ILE A 221 15.93 -33.02 -42.07
N GLU A 222 15.07 -32.59 -41.14
CA GLU A 222 14.81 -31.16 -40.89
C GLU A 222 15.95 -30.46 -40.15
N LEU A 223 16.64 -31.14 -39.23
CA LEU A 223 17.82 -30.57 -38.56
C LEU A 223 19.05 -30.40 -39.47
N HIS A 224 19.14 -31.16 -40.57
CA HIS A 224 20.20 -30.98 -41.57
C HIS A 224 19.94 -29.79 -42.50
N LYS A 225 18.68 -29.33 -42.60
CA LYS A 225 18.27 -28.15 -43.39
C LYS A 225 18.36 -26.83 -42.61
N LEU A 226 18.50 -26.88 -41.29
CA LEU A 226 18.61 -25.70 -40.41
C LEU A 226 20.07 -25.30 -40.10
N GLN A 227 21.07 -26.00 -40.64
CA GLN A 227 22.48 -25.68 -40.41
C GLN A 227 22.96 -24.39 -41.10
N ASP A 228 22.18 -23.81 -42.01
CA ASP A 228 22.60 -22.67 -42.83
C ASP A 228 22.05 -21.29 -42.36
N VAL A 229 21.18 -21.25 -41.34
CA VAL A 229 20.52 -20.00 -40.87
C VAL A 229 20.98 -19.57 -39.46
N ILE A 230 21.64 -20.46 -38.73
CA ILE A 230 22.07 -20.22 -37.34
C ILE A 230 23.18 -19.15 -37.18
N PRO A 231 24.12 -18.93 -38.11
CA PRO A 231 25.19 -17.94 -37.92
C PRO A 231 24.69 -16.47 -37.89
N VAL A 232 23.72 -16.12 -38.74
CA VAL A 232 23.24 -14.73 -38.91
C VAL A 232 22.51 -14.20 -37.68
N VAL A 233 21.82 -15.08 -36.95
CA VAL A 233 21.04 -14.71 -35.75
C VAL A 233 21.93 -14.55 -34.51
N ASN A 234 23.07 -15.24 -34.46
CA ASN A 234 23.98 -15.15 -33.31
C ASN A 234 24.90 -13.92 -33.38
N ASP A 235 25.31 -13.49 -34.58
CA ASP A 235 26.15 -12.28 -34.74
C ASP A 235 25.43 -10.98 -34.33
N ILE A 236 24.09 -10.93 -34.43
CA ILE A 236 23.28 -9.79 -33.96
C ILE A 236 23.10 -9.80 -32.44
N LYS A 237 23.24 -10.98 -31.81
CA LYS A 237 22.90 -11.18 -30.40
C LYS A 237 24.07 -10.92 -29.45
N ASP A 238 25.30 -11.10 -29.90
CA ASP A 238 26.49 -11.09 -29.04
C ASP A 238 27.26 -9.75 -29.04
N THR A 239 26.78 -8.71 -29.74
CA THR A 239 27.36 -7.35 -29.69
C THR A 239 26.53 -6.40 -28.85
N GLU A 240 27.16 -5.74 -27.87
CA GLU A 240 26.50 -4.81 -26.95
C GLU A 240 25.93 -3.55 -27.62
N ASN A 241 26.31 -3.25 -28.88
CA ASN A 241 25.77 -2.15 -29.67
C ASN A 241 25.05 -2.66 -30.93
N LYS A 242 23.80 -2.24 -31.10
CA LYS A 242 22.84 -2.77 -32.08
C LYS A 242 23.18 -2.35 -33.52
N ASP A 243 23.81 -1.18 -33.70
CA ASP A 243 24.15 -0.65 -35.03
C ASP A 243 25.40 -1.33 -35.63
N ASP A 244 26.34 -1.78 -34.81
CA ASP A 244 27.52 -2.53 -35.24
C ASP A 244 27.18 -3.98 -35.63
N GLY A 245 26.21 -4.60 -34.94
CA GLY A 245 25.68 -5.92 -35.28
C GLY A 245 24.91 -5.94 -36.61
N ILE A 246 24.22 -4.85 -36.94
CA ILE A 246 23.54 -4.67 -38.23
C ILE A 246 24.57 -4.50 -39.37
N LEU A 247 25.64 -3.74 -39.15
CA LEU A 247 26.72 -3.54 -40.13
C LEU A 247 27.51 -4.84 -40.42
N ALA A 248 27.71 -5.70 -39.41
CA ALA A 248 28.33 -7.01 -39.57
C ALA A 248 27.43 -8.00 -40.34
N ALA A 249 26.12 -7.99 -40.08
CA ALA A 249 25.14 -8.79 -40.82
C ALA A 249 25.04 -8.36 -42.30
N GLN A 250 25.11 -7.05 -42.57
CA GLN A 250 25.18 -6.51 -43.93
C GLN A 250 26.48 -6.90 -44.66
N THR A 251 27.63 -6.85 -43.99
CA THR A 251 28.93 -7.26 -44.57
C THR A 251 28.97 -8.76 -44.94
N ASN A 252 28.29 -9.61 -44.18
CA ASN A 252 28.15 -11.04 -44.48
C ASN A 252 27.16 -11.31 -45.63
N LEU A 253 26.10 -10.50 -45.76
CA LEU A 253 25.20 -10.56 -46.92
C LEU A 253 25.92 -10.15 -48.22
N ASP A 254 26.80 -9.16 -48.15
CA ASP A 254 27.52 -8.62 -49.32
C ASP A 254 28.65 -9.53 -49.84
N THR A 255 29.15 -10.48 -49.04
CA THR A 255 30.34 -11.27 -49.38
C THR A 255 30.06 -12.65 -50.01
N GLN A 256 28.81 -13.08 -50.15
CA GLN A 256 28.46 -14.33 -50.88
C GLN A 256 27.22 -14.19 -51.78
N PRO A 257 27.36 -13.62 -53.00
CA PRO A 257 26.24 -13.40 -53.91
C PRO A 257 25.83 -14.65 -54.72
N GLU A 258 26.53 -15.78 -54.61
CA GLU A 258 26.40 -16.90 -55.57
C GLU A 258 25.58 -18.11 -55.07
N GLN A 259 24.85 -18.02 -53.95
CA GLN A 259 24.14 -19.18 -53.37
C GLN A 259 22.61 -19.00 -53.18
N LEU A 260 21.99 -17.97 -53.74
CA LEU A 260 20.53 -17.84 -53.79
C LEU A 260 20.03 -18.05 -55.23
N SER A 261 18.95 -18.81 -55.40
CA SER A 261 18.21 -18.84 -56.66
C SER A 261 17.68 -17.42 -56.93
N ASN A 262 18.23 -16.76 -57.95
CA ASN A 262 18.07 -15.32 -58.18
C ASN A 262 16.66 -14.85 -58.60
N ASP A 263 15.62 -15.69 -58.66
CA ASP A 263 14.26 -15.24 -59.02
C ASP A 263 13.23 -15.58 -57.91
N PRO A 264 12.75 -14.57 -57.15
CA PRO A 264 11.72 -14.73 -56.10
C PRO A 264 10.39 -15.33 -56.59
N ASN A 265 10.11 -15.30 -57.89
CA ASN A 265 8.91 -15.94 -58.46
C ASN A 265 8.98 -17.48 -58.44
N THR A 266 10.16 -18.05 -58.24
CA THR A 266 10.36 -19.50 -58.14
C THR A 266 10.29 -20.02 -56.70
N TRP A 267 10.07 -19.14 -55.72
CA TRP A 267 9.96 -19.53 -54.31
C TRP A 267 8.71 -20.38 -54.08
N PRO A 268 8.80 -21.50 -53.33
CA PRO A 268 7.64 -22.34 -53.03
C PRO A 268 6.56 -21.53 -52.30
N ASP A 269 5.29 -21.93 -52.47
CA ASP A 269 4.18 -21.25 -51.81
C ASP A 269 4.29 -21.38 -50.30
N GLN A 270 4.37 -20.22 -49.65
CA GLN A 270 4.60 -20.12 -48.21
C GLN A 270 3.28 -20.32 -47.48
N THR A 271 3.25 -21.23 -46.50
CA THR A 271 2.03 -21.59 -45.76
C THR A 271 1.78 -20.69 -44.54
N THR A 272 2.78 -19.91 -44.13
CA THR A 272 2.68 -18.96 -43.02
C THR A 272 2.52 -17.52 -43.54
N VAL A 273 1.82 -16.67 -42.78
CA VAL A 273 1.57 -15.27 -43.15
C VAL A 273 2.87 -14.47 -43.35
N PRO A 274 3.89 -14.55 -42.47
CA PRO A 274 5.16 -13.84 -42.69
C PRO A 274 5.91 -14.32 -43.94
N GLY A 275 5.81 -15.61 -44.27
CA GLY A 275 6.45 -16.15 -45.49
C GLY A 275 5.79 -15.63 -46.76
N LYS A 276 4.46 -15.46 -46.78
CA LYS A 276 3.74 -14.88 -47.93
C LYS A 276 4.13 -13.41 -48.15
N ILE A 277 4.21 -12.63 -47.07
CA ILE A 277 4.63 -11.22 -47.10
C ILE A 277 6.09 -11.09 -47.58
N ALA A 278 7.00 -11.93 -47.08
CA ALA A 278 8.39 -11.93 -47.53
C ALA A 278 8.56 -12.27 -49.01
N LYS A 279 7.76 -13.22 -49.55
CA LYS A 279 7.73 -13.54 -50.97
C LYS A 279 7.19 -12.37 -51.81
N GLU A 280 6.15 -11.68 -51.35
CA GLU A 280 5.56 -10.53 -52.03
C GLU A 280 6.52 -9.32 -52.08
N ILE A 281 7.19 -9.01 -50.97
CA ILE A 281 8.23 -7.98 -50.92
C ILE A 281 9.38 -8.34 -51.87
N GLY A 282 9.84 -9.60 -51.85
CA GLY A 282 10.90 -10.08 -52.73
C GLY A 282 10.55 -9.97 -54.22
N ILE A 283 9.32 -10.32 -54.63
CA ILE A 283 8.85 -10.20 -56.02
C ILE A 283 8.79 -8.72 -56.46
N ASN A 284 8.28 -7.83 -55.60
CA ASN A 284 8.15 -6.41 -55.94
C ASN A 284 9.52 -5.72 -56.05
N ILE A 285 10.47 -6.04 -55.16
CA ILE A 285 11.85 -5.52 -55.24
C ILE A 285 12.57 -6.05 -56.49
N TYR A 286 12.36 -7.32 -56.84
CA TYR A 286 12.97 -7.93 -58.03
C TYR A 286 12.45 -7.36 -59.36
N SER A 287 11.31 -6.65 -59.32
CA SER A 287 10.73 -5.98 -60.50
C SER A 287 11.26 -4.55 -60.73
N LEU A 288 12.12 -4.04 -59.84
CA LEU A 288 12.76 -2.73 -59.97
C LEU A 288 13.77 -2.72 -61.13
N SER A 289 13.86 -1.60 -61.83
CA SER A 289 14.73 -1.45 -63.01
C SER A 289 16.20 -1.29 -62.64
N ASP A 290 17.09 -1.94 -63.40
CA ASP A 290 18.55 -1.81 -63.30
C ASP A 290 19.09 -0.40 -63.62
N GLU A 291 18.24 0.53 -64.07
CA GLU A 291 18.64 1.92 -64.39
C GLU A 291 18.57 2.88 -63.18
N LEU A 292 18.13 2.41 -62.01
CA LEU A 292 18.08 3.22 -60.77
C LEU A 292 19.46 3.35 -60.11
N ASN A 293 19.76 4.54 -59.58
CA ASN A 293 20.95 4.73 -58.75
C ASN A 293 20.71 4.26 -57.31
N VAL A 294 21.78 4.05 -56.53
CA VAL A 294 21.74 3.41 -55.21
C VAL A 294 20.79 4.14 -54.23
N ASP A 295 20.82 5.48 -54.19
CA ASP A 295 19.99 6.25 -53.26
C ASP A 295 18.50 6.18 -53.65
N GLN A 296 18.20 6.20 -54.95
CA GLN A 296 16.83 6.07 -55.48
C GLN A 296 16.29 4.64 -55.33
N TYR A 297 17.16 3.63 -55.49
CA TYR A 297 16.81 2.23 -55.28
C TYR A 297 16.46 1.97 -53.82
N GLN A 298 17.25 2.51 -52.89
CA GLN A 298 17.01 2.39 -51.44
C GLN A 298 15.67 3.02 -51.03
N GLU A 299 15.35 4.21 -51.56
CA GLU A 299 14.11 4.91 -51.24
C GLU A 299 12.88 4.15 -51.76
N GLU A 300 12.94 3.59 -52.98
CA GLU A 300 11.85 2.82 -53.56
C GLU A 300 11.67 1.44 -52.90
N VAL A 301 12.76 0.78 -52.50
CA VAL A 301 12.70 -0.46 -51.70
C VAL A 301 12.01 -0.20 -50.36
N ASN A 302 12.34 0.90 -49.68
CA ASN A 302 11.71 1.27 -48.41
C ASN A 302 10.22 1.60 -48.58
N LYS A 303 9.82 2.26 -49.68
CA LYS A 303 8.40 2.49 -50.00
C LYS A 303 7.66 1.19 -50.28
N ILE A 304 8.25 0.26 -51.03
CA ILE A 304 7.65 -1.05 -51.32
C ILE A 304 7.42 -1.83 -50.03
N ILE A 305 8.42 -1.88 -49.14
CA ILE A 305 8.29 -2.55 -47.84
C ILE A 305 7.21 -1.87 -47.00
N GLY A 306 7.22 -0.54 -46.92
CA GLY A 306 6.21 0.22 -46.17
C GLY A 306 4.79 -0.05 -46.66
N ASN A 307 4.55 0.04 -47.96
CA ASN A 307 3.23 -0.15 -48.56
C ASN A 307 2.71 -1.60 -48.45
N VAL A 308 3.59 -2.61 -48.57
CA VAL A 308 3.19 -4.02 -48.40
C VAL A 308 2.87 -4.33 -46.95
N LEU A 309 3.59 -3.72 -46.00
CA LEU A 309 3.30 -3.87 -44.58
C LEU A 309 2.03 -3.11 -44.18
N GLU A 310 1.79 -1.92 -44.71
CA GLU A 310 0.56 -1.14 -44.50
C GLU A 310 -0.68 -1.86 -45.10
N SER A 311 -0.57 -2.42 -46.31
CA SER A 311 -1.67 -3.18 -46.93
C SER A 311 -2.06 -4.46 -46.19
N HIS A 312 -1.13 -4.99 -45.38
CA HIS A 312 -1.34 -6.10 -44.46
C HIS A 312 -1.65 -5.65 -43.02
N GLY A 313 -1.77 -4.34 -42.77
CA GLY A 313 -2.15 -3.76 -41.48
C GLY A 313 -1.05 -3.80 -40.41
N LEU A 314 0.21 -3.95 -40.80
CA LEU A 314 1.34 -4.21 -39.88
C LEU A 314 2.11 -2.96 -39.43
N ILE A 315 1.91 -1.80 -40.07
CA ILE A 315 2.49 -0.51 -39.65
C ILE A 315 1.53 0.66 -39.95
N ASN A 316 1.63 1.74 -39.18
CA ASN A 316 0.98 3.03 -39.45
C ASN A 316 1.98 4.14 -39.06
N ILE A 317 2.57 4.86 -40.03
CA ILE A 317 3.66 5.82 -39.73
C ILE A 317 3.10 7.24 -39.62
N VAL A 318 3.22 7.86 -38.44
CA VAL A 318 3.18 9.32 -38.26
C VAL A 318 4.55 9.77 -37.76
N SER A 319 5.09 10.81 -38.39
CA SER A 319 6.47 11.29 -38.29
C SER A 319 6.97 11.58 -36.88
N ALA A 320 8.24 11.25 -36.65
CA ALA A 320 8.99 11.54 -35.43
C ALA A 320 9.42 13.02 -35.36
N GLU A 321 8.99 13.73 -34.32
CA GLU A 321 9.75 14.80 -33.67
C GLU A 321 9.11 15.12 -32.29
N ASP A 322 9.95 15.08 -31.25
CA ASP A 322 9.76 15.55 -29.86
C ASP A 322 8.58 15.03 -29.02
N TYR A 323 8.81 14.04 -28.13
CA TYR A 323 8.16 14.01 -26.80
C TYR A 323 9.00 13.23 -25.77
N SER A 324 9.78 13.98 -24.98
CA SER A 324 10.21 13.57 -23.65
C SER A 324 9.16 14.06 -22.64
N GLY A 325 8.34 13.17 -22.08
CA GLY A 325 7.51 13.44 -20.92
C GLY A 325 6.03 13.05 -21.09
N ARG A 326 5.58 12.18 -20.16
CA ARG A 326 4.18 11.77 -19.88
C ARG A 326 3.53 10.88 -20.94
N VAL A 327 3.34 9.62 -20.58
CA VAL A 327 2.48 8.68 -21.30
C VAL A 327 1.04 8.94 -20.83
N ASP A 328 0.39 9.94 -21.42
CA ASP A 328 -1.05 9.89 -21.64
C ASP A 328 -1.25 8.87 -22.76
N ILE A 329 -1.70 7.65 -22.43
CA ILE A 329 -2.02 6.67 -23.46
C ILE A 329 -3.17 7.24 -24.28
N ILE A 330 -2.91 7.40 -25.58
CA ILE A 330 -3.85 7.82 -26.61
C ILE A 330 -4.98 6.78 -26.67
N VAL A 331 -6.01 6.95 -25.83
CA VAL A 331 -7.33 6.29 -25.96
C VAL A 331 -8.34 7.27 -26.54
N THR A 332 -7.92 8.48 -26.92
CA THR A 332 -8.81 9.56 -27.38
C THR A 332 -9.30 9.42 -28.82
N SER A 333 -8.90 8.39 -29.58
CA SER A 333 -9.32 8.22 -30.98
C SER A 333 -9.97 6.88 -31.34
N LEU A 334 -10.20 5.98 -30.38
CA LEU A 334 -10.88 4.71 -30.63
C LEU A 334 -12.41 4.86 -30.47
N LYS A 335 -13.06 5.50 -31.46
CA LYS A 335 -14.48 5.24 -31.69
C LYS A 335 -14.62 3.85 -32.32
N ILE A 336 -14.76 2.83 -31.47
CA ILE A 336 -15.15 1.50 -31.94
C ILE A 336 -16.65 1.56 -32.22
N ASP A 337 -17.03 1.42 -33.48
CA ASP A 337 -18.43 1.35 -33.92
C ASP A 337 -18.97 -0.06 -33.58
N VAL A 338 -19.19 -0.33 -32.29
CA VAL A 338 -19.90 -1.52 -31.82
C VAL A 338 -21.34 -1.11 -31.60
N SER A 339 -22.24 -1.55 -32.46
CA SER A 339 -23.67 -1.20 -32.44
C SER A 339 -24.46 -1.82 -31.27
N ASP A 340 -23.82 -2.19 -30.17
CA ASP A 340 -24.42 -2.93 -29.05
C ASP A 340 -23.79 -2.49 -27.72
N GLU A 341 -24.48 -1.59 -26.99
CA GLU A 341 -24.04 -0.93 -25.73
C GLU A 341 -23.55 -1.90 -24.65
N LYS A 342 -23.97 -3.18 -24.71
CA LYS A 342 -23.63 -4.20 -23.73
C LYS A 342 -22.13 -4.57 -23.72
N TYR A 343 -21.45 -4.54 -24.87
CA TYR A 343 -20.08 -5.06 -25.00
C TYR A 343 -18.98 -4.01 -24.79
N THR A 344 -19.25 -2.74 -25.08
CA THR A 344 -18.33 -1.63 -24.80
C THR A 344 -18.11 -1.48 -23.30
N LYS A 345 -19.17 -1.66 -22.50
CA LYS A 345 -19.16 -1.62 -21.04
C LYS A 345 -18.30 -2.72 -20.40
N ASP A 346 -18.25 -3.90 -21.01
CA ASP A 346 -17.46 -5.03 -20.51
C ASP A 346 -15.96 -4.86 -20.81
N ILE A 347 -15.60 -4.25 -21.95
CA ILE A 347 -14.21 -3.96 -22.32
C ILE A 347 -13.64 -2.81 -21.47
N ASP A 348 -14.42 -1.75 -21.28
CA ASP A 348 -14.04 -0.63 -20.41
C ASP A 348 -13.83 -1.07 -18.96
N GLN A 349 -14.61 -2.06 -18.50
CA GLN A 349 -14.44 -2.67 -17.18
C GLN A 349 -13.16 -3.53 -17.10
N ILE A 350 -12.82 -4.29 -18.16
CA ILE A 350 -11.59 -5.11 -18.20
C ILE A 350 -10.33 -4.23 -18.24
N VAL A 351 -10.34 -3.12 -18.98
CA VAL A 351 -9.22 -2.17 -19.01
C VAL A 351 -9.08 -1.43 -17.68
N ALA A 352 -10.19 -1.07 -17.04
CA ALA A 352 -10.20 -0.52 -15.68
C ALA A 352 -9.61 -1.49 -14.64
N ASP A 353 -9.89 -2.79 -14.79
CA ASP A 353 -9.37 -3.83 -13.91
C ASP A 353 -7.86 -4.08 -14.14
N LEU A 354 -7.33 -3.75 -15.33
CA LEU A 354 -5.91 -3.92 -15.70
C LEU A 354 -5.03 -2.68 -15.40
N GLN A 355 -5.63 -1.49 -15.31
CA GLN A 355 -4.95 -0.24 -14.95
C GLN A 355 -5.51 0.29 -13.64
N ILE A 356 -5.14 -0.34 -12.51
CA ILE A 356 -5.57 0.18 -11.21
C ILE A 356 -4.81 1.48 -10.93
N ARG A 357 -5.42 2.61 -11.30
CA ARG A 357 -4.93 3.95 -10.92
C ARG A 357 -4.93 4.01 -9.39
N GLN A 358 -3.99 4.79 -8.85
CA GLN A 358 -3.95 5.01 -7.39
C GLN A 358 -5.03 6.00 -6.96
N LYS A 359 -5.35 7.00 -7.80
CA LYS A 359 -6.37 8.03 -7.57
C LYS A 359 -7.37 8.06 -8.72
N ALA A 360 -8.65 8.13 -8.38
CA ALA A 360 -9.72 8.20 -9.37
C ALA A 360 -9.68 9.56 -10.09
N GLN A 361 -10.03 9.61 -11.38
CA GLN A 361 -10.05 10.83 -12.16
C GLN A 361 -11.44 11.09 -12.75
N LEU A 362 -11.78 12.36 -12.95
CA LEU A 362 -13.00 12.79 -13.62
C LEU A 362 -12.77 14.10 -14.38
N SER A 363 -13.46 14.25 -15.51
CA SER A 363 -13.49 15.49 -16.28
C SER A 363 -14.87 16.16 -16.19
N VAL A 364 -14.89 17.50 -16.21
CA VAL A 364 -16.12 18.29 -16.22
C VAL A 364 -16.14 19.22 -17.43
N GLY A 365 -17.25 19.22 -18.16
CA GLY A 365 -17.40 19.92 -19.45
C GLY A 365 -17.02 19.04 -20.65
N THR A 366 -17.33 19.49 -21.87
CA THR A 366 -17.02 18.75 -23.11
C THR A 366 -16.04 19.47 -24.03
N THR A 367 -16.09 20.80 -24.10
CA THR A 367 -15.20 21.62 -24.96
C THR A 367 -14.08 22.29 -24.17
N ASN A 368 -14.38 22.76 -22.96
CA ASN A 368 -13.43 23.35 -22.01
C ASN A 368 -13.30 22.43 -20.80
N GLU A 369 -12.76 21.23 -21.02
CA GLU A 369 -12.71 20.20 -19.99
C GLU A 369 -11.81 20.61 -18.82
N LEU A 370 -12.35 20.46 -17.61
CA LEU A 370 -11.61 20.57 -16.36
C LEU A 370 -11.33 19.17 -15.83
N PHE A 371 -10.06 18.79 -15.79
CA PHE A 371 -9.63 17.50 -15.24
C PHE A 371 -9.39 17.59 -13.73
N LEU A 372 -10.02 16.68 -13.01
CA LEU A 372 -9.94 16.52 -11.57
C LEU A 372 -9.45 15.12 -11.23
N GLU A 373 -8.74 14.99 -10.11
CA GLU A 373 -8.42 13.71 -9.48
C GLU A 373 -8.96 13.69 -8.05
N ALA A 374 -9.22 12.51 -7.51
CA ALA A 374 -9.50 12.31 -6.10
C ALA A 374 -8.33 12.84 -5.25
N ALA A 375 -8.62 13.50 -4.13
CA ALA A 375 -7.58 14.11 -3.31
C ALA A 375 -6.54 13.09 -2.79
N ASN A 376 -6.99 11.87 -2.50
CA ASN A 376 -6.20 10.79 -1.90
C ASN A 376 -6.46 9.46 -2.60
N GLU A 377 -5.52 8.54 -2.47
CA GLU A 377 -5.58 7.22 -3.10
C GLU A 377 -6.72 6.36 -2.54
N GLY A 378 -7.26 5.46 -3.37
CA GLY A 378 -8.28 4.48 -2.98
C GLY A 378 -9.53 4.46 -3.87
N SER A 379 -10.26 3.36 -3.79
CA SER A 379 -11.48 3.10 -4.57
C SER A 379 -12.65 4.00 -4.20
N TRP A 380 -12.62 4.63 -3.01
CA TRP A 380 -13.59 5.64 -2.57
C TRP A 380 -13.81 6.75 -3.61
N GLY A 381 -12.76 7.11 -4.36
CA GLY A 381 -12.82 8.16 -5.37
C GLY A 381 -13.72 7.81 -6.56
N ASN A 382 -14.03 6.52 -6.77
CA ASN A 382 -14.82 6.05 -7.92
C ASN A 382 -16.28 6.52 -7.87
N GLU A 383 -16.77 6.93 -6.69
CA GLU A 383 -18.12 7.44 -6.48
C GLU A 383 -18.19 8.98 -6.55
N LEU A 384 -17.08 9.64 -6.89
CA LEU A 384 -17.05 11.10 -7.05
C LEU A 384 -17.88 11.55 -8.25
N ARG A 385 -18.64 12.62 -8.05
CA ARG A 385 -19.31 13.36 -9.11
C ARG A 385 -19.03 14.84 -8.99
N ALA A 386 -18.83 15.53 -10.10
CA ALA A 386 -18.65 16.98 -10.12
C ALA A 386 -19.61 17.65 -11.11
N ARG A 387 -19.97 18.89 -10.80
CA ARG A 387 -20.78 19.74 -11.69
C ARG A 387 -20.37 21.19 -11.61
N VAL A 388 -20.51 21.89 -12.72
CA VAL A 388 -20.27 23.33 -12.86
C VAL A 388 -21.60 24.04 -13.10
N ASP A 389 -21.78 25.16 -12.40
CA ASP A 389 -22.90 26.07 -12.60
C ASP A 389 -22.44 27.53 -12.61
N TYR A 390 -23.29 28.40 -13.16
CA TYR A 390 -23.05 29.84 -13.20
C TYR A 390 -24.06 30.63 -12.36
N GLU A 391 -24.69 29.99 -11.37
CA GLU A 391 -25.74 30.62 -10.59
C GLU A 391 -25.18 31.81 -9.80
N GLY A 392 -25.85 32.96 -9.93
CA GLY A 392 -25.45 34.20 -9.25
C GLY A 392 -24.25 34.94 -9.86
N LEU A 393 -23.77 34.53 -11.04
CA LEU A 393 -22.69 35.22 -11.77
C LEU A 393 -23.22 36.18 -12.84
N GLU A 394 -22.44 37.21 -13.16
CA GLU A 394 -22.77 38.13 -14.26
C GLU A 394 -22.63 37.45 -15.63
N ASP A 395 -23.53 37.78 -16.56
CA ASP A 395 -23.49 37.27 -17.93
C ASP A 395 -22.16 37.63 -18.61
N GLY A 396 -21.45 36.61 -19.12
CA GLY A 396 -20.13 36.77 -19.74
C GLY A 396 -18.95 36.79 -18.77
N SER A 397 -19.16 36.59 -17.47
CA SER A 397 -18.07 36.42 -16.49
C SER A 397 -17.19 35.21 -16.83
N ALA A 398 -15.87 35.33 -16.58
CA ALA A 398 -14.94 34.20 -16.66
C ALA A 398 -14.99 33.28 -15.43
N LEU A 399 -15.79 33.64 -14.41
CA LEU A 399 -15.95 32.87 -13.19
C LEU A 399 -16.97 31.74 -13.37
N PHE A 400 -16.88 30.75 -12.49
CA PHE A 400 -17.81 29.62 -12.39
C PHE A 400 -17.89 29.09 -10.96
N ASN A 401 -18.94 28.33 -10.65
CA ASN A 401 -19.06 27.58 -9.40
C ASN A 401 -18.77 26.10 -9.68
N LEU A 402 -18.06 25.43 -8.77
CA LEU A 402 -17.82 23.99 -8.82
C LEU A 402 -18.43 23.33 -7.60
N SER A 403 -19.29 22.35 -7.83
CA SER A 403 -19.81 21.48 -6.78
C SER A 403 -19.33 20.05 -7.00
N VAL A 404 -18.79 19.42 -5.95
CA VAL A 404 -18.28 18.05 -5.97
C VAL A 404 -19.00 17.25 -4.90
N ARG A 405 -19.46 16.06 -5.24
CA ARG A 405 -20.16 15.14 -4.35
C ARG A 405 -19.41 13.82 -4.26
N ASP A 406 -19.30 13.32 -3.04
CA ASP A 406 -18.96 11.93 -2.76
C ASP A 406 -20.26 11.10 -2.74
N GLY A 407 -20.40 10.17 -3.69
CA GLY A 407 -21.56 9.29 -3.79
C GLY A 407 -21.73 8.37 -2.58
N GLY A 408 -20.62 7.98 -1.93
CA GLY A 408 -20.62 7.00 -0.86
C GLY A 408 -21.05 7.58 0.48
N THR A 409 -20.59 8.79 0.79
CA THR A 409 -20.97 9.51 2.02
C THR A 409 -22.14 10.48 1.83
N GLY A 410 -22.39 10.92 0.60
CA GLY A 410 -23.31 12.00 0.29
C GLY A 410 -22.78 13.41 0.62
N GLU A 411 -21.51 13.53 1.02
CA GLU A 411 -20.86 14.82 1.28
C GLU A 411 -20.75 15.65 -0.01
N VAL A 412 -21.02 16.96 0.09
CA VAL A 412 -20.96 17.89 -1.03
C VAL A 412 -20.08 19.09 -0.67
N GLU A 413 -19.07 19.36 -1.49
CA GLU A 413 -18.24 20.55 -1.42
C GLU A 413 -18.64 21.51 -2.55
N THR A 414 -19.00 22.75 -2.22
CA THR A 414 -19.34 23.78 -3.22
C THR A 414 -18.39 24.97 -3.10
N PHE A 415 -17.77 25.31 -4.22
CA PHE A 415 -16.81 26.39 -4.35
C PHE A 415 -17.34 27.44 -5.31
N GLN A 416 -17.61 28.64 -4.80
CA GLN A 416 -18.17 29.73 -5.59
C GLN A 416 -17.09 30.66 -6.16
N ASN A 417 -17.38 31.27 -7.31
CA ASN A 417 -16.56 32.30 -7.96
C ASN A 417 -15.11 31.84 -8.24
N LEU A 418 -14.94 30.61 -8.73
CA LEU A 418 -13.64 30.08 -9.13
C LEU A 418 -13.18 30.68 -10.48
N SER A 419 -11.87 30.78 -10.66
CA SER A 419 -11.23 31.20 -11.91
C SER A 419 -10.15 30.20 -12.35
N VAL A 420 -9.99 30.05 -13.67
CA VAL A 420 -8.87 29.31 -14.28
C VAL A 420 -7.61 30.19 -14.48
N ASP A 421 -7.71 31.50 -14.24
CA ASP A 421 -6.59 32.45 -14.34
C ASP A 421 -5.75 32.44 -13.04
N GLU A 422 -4.44 32.24 -13.18
CA GLU A 422 -3.49 32.16 -12.05
C GLU A 422 -3.34 33.49 -11.29
N SER A 423 -3.58 34.61 -11.96
CA SER A 423 -3.50 35.95 -11.37
C SER A 423 -4.67 36.27 -10.44
N GLU A 424 -5.76 35.52 -10.54
CA GLU A 424 -6.96 35.71 -9.73
C GLU A 424 -6.81 35.14 -8.32
N THR A 425 -7.41 35.82 -7.34
CA THR A 425 -7.33 35.38 -5.93
C THR A 425 -8.04 34.05 -5.70
N ARG A 426 -9.11 33.78 -6.47
CA ARG A 426 -9.87 32.52 -6.44
C ARG A 426 -9.44 31.54 -7.53
N TYR A 427 -8.16 31.52 -7.85
CA TYR A 427 -7.57 30.54 -8.76
C TYR A 427 -7.85 29.10 -8.30
N ILE A 428 -8.46 28.29 -9.17
CA ILE A 428 -9.02 26.98 -8.82
C ILE A 428 -8.00 26.04 -8.17
N LYS A 429 -6.75 25.97 -8.65
CA LYS A 429 -5.74 25.07 -8.05
C LYS A 429 -5.46 25.44 -6.60
N LYS A 430 -5.28 26.73 -6.30
CA LYS A 430 -5.02 27.23 -4.93
C LYS A 430 -6.22 27.01 -4.01
N VAL A 431 -7.43 27.20 -4.52
CA VAL A 431 -8.66 27.00 -3.73
C VAL A 431 -8.86 25.52 -3.42
N LEU A 432 -8.78 24.63 -4.41
CA LEU A 432 -8.99 23.19 -4.19
C LEU A 432 -7.86 22.55 -3.38
N GLU A 433 -6.61 22.97 -3.56
CA GLU A 433 -5.48 22.49 -2.74
C GLU A 433 -5.67 22.81 -1.25
N LYS A 434 -6.23 23.98 -0.94
CA LYS A 434 -6.41 24.46 0.43
C LYS A 434 -7.73 24.01 1.06
N ASP A 435 -8.82 24.08 0.31
CA ASP A 435 -10.18 24.02 0.87
C ASP A 435 -10.94 22.74 0.48
N SER A 436 -10.48 21.94 -0.51
CA SER A 436 -11.14 20.68 -0.88
C SER A 436 -10.56 19.47 -0.16
N GLN A 437 -11.42 18.60 0.34
CA GLN A 437 -11.09 17.27 0.86
C GLN A 437 -11.32 16.16 -0.17
N LEU A 438 -12.12 16.44 -1.22
CA LEU A 438 -12.53 15.45 -2.20
C LEU A 438 -11.66 15.41 -3.46
N VAL A 439 -11.28 16.54 -4.03
CA VAL A 439 -10.62 16.58 -5.35
C VAL A 439 -9.44 17.54 -5.45
N ARG A 440 -8.57 17.30 -6.43
CA ARG A 440 -7.48 18.18 -6.87
C ARG A 440 -7.56 18.37 -8.38
N VAL A 441 -6.98 19.46 -8.88
CA VAL A 441 -6.90 19.70 -10.34
C VAL A 441 -5.68 19.00 -10.90
N ILE A 442 -5.85 18.29 -12.01
CA ILE A 442 -4.74 17.68 -12.76
C ILE A 442 -4.66 18.25 -14.17
N GLY A 443 -3.54 17.97 -14.83
CA GLY A 443 -3.34 18.36 -16.22
C GLY A 443 -3.29 19.87 -16.45
N THR A 444 -3.49 20.24 -17.71
CA THR A 444 -3.55 21.62 -18.19
C THR A 444 -4.96 22.17 -17.98
N LEU A 445 -5.06 23.35 -17.38
CA LEU A 445 -6.36 24.01 -17.21
C LEU A 445 -6.92 24.47 -18.56
N PRO A 446 -8.25 24.49 -18.74
CA PRO A 446 -8.86 24.99 -19.96
C PRO A 446 -8.57 26.49 -20.14
N SER A 447 -8.49 26.93 -21.39
CA SER A 447 -8.20 28.34 -21.75
C SER A 447 -9.36 29.30 -21.47
N ALA A 448 -10.54 28.76 -21.17
CA ALA A 448 -11.75 29.48 -20.79
C ALA A 448 -12.49 28.71 -19.68
N ARG A 449 -13.52 29.33 -19.09
CA ARG A 449 -14.31 28.67 -18.03
C ARG A 449 -14.94 27.35 -18.53
N PRO A 450 -15.02 26.31 -17.68
CA PRO A 450 -15.65 25.04 -18.03
C PRO A 450 -17.14 25.20 -18.30
N GLU A 451 -17.70 24.31 -19.12
CA GLU A 451 -19.13 24.33 -19.51
C GLU A 451 -20.06 24.05 -18.32
N GLN A 452 -21.22 24.71 -18.29
CA GLN A 452 -22.23 24.51 -17.25
C GLN A 452 -23.01 23.23 -17.50
N ASN A 453 -23.20 22.44 -16.44
CA ASN A 453 -24.05 21.27 -16.48
C ASN A 453 -25.54 21.65 -16.47
N ALA A 454 -26.35 20.81 -17.10
CA ALA A 454 -27.80 20.92 -17.02
C ALA A 454 -28.28 20.90 -15.57
N SER A 455 -29.34 21.66 -15.30
CA SER A 455 -29.93 21.82 -13.96
C SER A 455 -31.42 21.47 -13.93
N THR A 456 -32.07 21.36 -15.08
CA THR A 456 -33.50 21.04 -15.19
C THR A 456 -33.73 19.79 -16.04
N TRP A 457 -34.90 19.16 -15.85
CA TRP A 457 -35.29 17.99 -16.64
C TRP A 457 -35.48 18.36 -18.12
N GLU A 458 -36.03 19.55 -18.37
CA GLU A 458 -36.33 20.05 -19.71
C GLU A 458 -35.06 20.20 -20.57
N GLU A 459 -33.91 20.50 -19.96
CA GLU A 459 -32.62 20.63 -20.64
C GLU A 459 -32.03 19.28 -21.09
N ILE A 460 -32.42 18.18 -20.43
CA ILE A 460 -31.88 16.84 -20.69
C ILE A 460 -32.88 15.91 -21.38
N GLU A 461 -34.18 16.23 -21.38
CA GLU A 461 -35.23 15.35 -21.92
C GLU A 461 -35.00 15.01 -23.40
N GLU A 462 -34.46 15.94 -24.18
CA GLU A 462 -34.16 15.72 -25.61
C GLU A 462 -33.00 14.74 -25.83
N GLN A 463 -32.14 14.54 -24.83
CA GLN A 463 -30.99 13.62 -24.87
C GLN A 463 -31.39 12.18 -24.49
N ILE A 464 -32.59 11.98 -23.94
CA ILE A 464 -33.07 10.70 -23.43
C ILE A 464 -34.03 10.04 -24.44
N ASP A 465 -33.81 8.75 -24.69
CA ASP A 465 -34.66 7.96 -25.57
C ASP A 465 -36.13 7.98 -25.10
N PRO A 466 -37.09 8.26 -26.01
CA PRO A 466 -38.51 8.39 -25.65
C PRO A 466 -39.10 7.22 -24.86
N GLU A 467 -38.61 6.00 -25.04
CA GLU A 467 -39.14 4.81 -24.36
C GLU A 467 -38.67 4.73 -22.89
N SER A 468 -37.51 5.31 -22.57
CA SER A 468 -36.91 5.31 -21.23
C SER A 468 -37.25 6.55 -20.38
N ARG A 469 -37.82 7.61 -20.98
CA ARG A 469 -38.05 8.91 -20.33
C ARG A 469 -38.77 8.85 -18.98
N GLU A 470 -39.81 8.03 -18.84
CA GLU A 470 -40.56 7.95 -17.57
C GLU A 470 -39.73 7.33 -16.44
N GLU A 471 -38.86 6.36 -16.77
CA GLU A 471 -37.95 5.74 -15.79
C GLU A 471 -36.81 6.70 -15.41
N GLU A 472 -36.18 7.35 -16.39
CA GLU A 472 -35.13 8.34 -16.14
C GLU A 472 -35.65 9.57 -15.39
N LYS A 473 -36.88 10.01 -15.67
CA LYS A 473 -37.53 11.11 -14.92
C LYS A 473 -37.74 10.77 -13.46
N LYS A 474 -37.94 9.49 -13.14
CA LYS A 474 -38.05 9.01 -11.76
C LYS A 474 -36.69 9.03 -11.07
N LYS A 475 -35.60 8.65 -11.76
CA LYS A 475 -34.23 8.75 -11.23
C LYS A 475 -33.81 10.20 -11.01
N PHE A 476 -34.06 11.08 -11.98
CA PHE A 476 -33.84 12.52 -11.85
C PHE A 476 -34.58 13.12 -10.64
N LYS A 477 -35.83 12.72 -10.40
CA LYS A 477 -36.57 13.16 -9.19
C LYS A 477 -35.94 12.70 -7.87
N ALA A 478 -35.22 11.58 -7.87
CA ALA A 478 -34.57 11.03 -6.69
C ALA A 478 -33.19 11.66 -6.46
N GLU A 479 -32.40 11.85 -7.52
CA GLU A 479 -31.00 12.30 -7.46
C GLU A 479 -30.83 13.80 -7.68
N GLY A 480 -31.82 14.46 -8.28
CA GLY A 480 -31.81 15.88 -8.60
C GLY A 480 -30.67 16.26 -9.53
N VAL A 481 -29.95 17.31 -9.16
CA VAL A 481 -28.80 17.85 -9.91
C VAL A 481 -27.58 16.90 -9.97
N TRP A 482 -27.61 15.79 -9.22
CA TRP A 482 -26.56 14.77 -9.23
C TRP A 482 -26.87 13.60 -10.16
N TYR A 483 -28.00 13.66 -10.86
CA TYR A 483 -28.32 12.70 -11.91
C TYR A 483 -27.24 12.70 -13.01
N GLU A 484 -27.13 11.58 -13.73
CA GLU A 484 -25.97 11.31 -14.58
C GLU A 484 -25.80 12.24 -15.77
N LEU A 485 -26.90 12.79 -16.29
CA LEU A 485 -26.86 13.81 -17.35
C LEU A 485 -26.68 15.24 -16.82
N CYS A 486 -26.74 15.44 -15.49
CA CYS A 486 -26.61 16.75 -14.84
C CYS A 486 -25.29 16.91 -14.06
N SER A 487 -24.44 15.88 -14.06
CA SER A 487 -23.16 15.85 -13.35
C SER A 487 -22.22 14.84 -13.98
N ASN A 488 -20.93 15.09 -13.93
CA ASN A 488 -19.91 14.19 -14.47
C ASN A 488 -19.40 13.26 -13.35
N GLY A 489 -19.38 11.95 -13.59
CA GLY A 489 -18.82 10.96 -12.67
C GLY A 489 -17.54 10.32 -13.22
N VAL A 490 -16.82 9.60 -12.36
CA VAL A 490 -15.61 8.84 -12.73
C VAL A 490 -15.97 7.73 -13.73
N GLN A 491 -15.31 7.74 -14.89
CA GLN A 491 -15.45 6.69 -15.91
C GLN A 491 -14.70 5.42 -15.52
N PRO A 492 -15.07 4.23 -16.02
CA PRO A 492 -14.40 2.97 -15.68
C PRO A 492 -12.87 3.04 -15.81
N ILE A 493 -12.35 3.54 -16.94
CA ILE A 493 -10.90 3.70 -17.19
C ILE A 493 -10.18 4.65 -16.23
N ASP A 494 -10.94 5.49 -15.53
CA ASP A 494 -10.44 6.49 -14.59
C ASP A 494 -10.64 6.09 -13.13
N ARG A 495 -11.09 4.85 -12.88
CA ARG A 495 -11.27 4.32 -11.53
C ARG A 495 -9.93 4.01 -10.87
N ALA A 496 -9.92 4.14 -9.55
CA ALA A 496 -8.82 3.73 -8.69
C ALA A 496 -9.16 2.49 -7.87
N GLY A 497 -8.12 1.79 -7.43
CA GLY A 497 -8.21 0.70 -6.46
C GLY A 497 -7.65 1.09 -5.11
N ASP A 498 -7.82 0.20 -4.14
CA ASP A 498 -7.36 0.42 -2.76
C ASP A 498 -5.88 0.12 -2.56
N GLY A 499 -5.17 -0.33 -3.59
CA GLY A 499 -3.78 -0.78 -3.53
C GLY A 499 -3.64 -2.20 -2.98
N ASP A 500 -2.40 -2.66 -2.91
CA ASP A 500 -2.05 -3.99 -2.41
C ASP A 500 -2.06 -4.05 -0.87
N PRO A 501 -2.07 -5.26 -0.27
CA PRO A 501 -1.84 -5.42 1.16
C PRO A 501 -0.51 -4.77 1.60
N LEU A 502 -0.47 -4.24 2.83
CA LEU A 502 0.74 -3.62 3.35
C LEU A 502 1.83 -4.67 3.61
N GLU A 503 3.06 -4.28 3.33
CA GLU A 503 4.28 -5.04 3.58
C GLU A 503 5.18 -4.31 4.58
N SER A 504 6.18 -5.01 5.11
CA SER A 504 7.08 -4.46 6.13
C SER A 504 7.84 -3.21 5.69
N ASN A 505 8.19 -3.10 4.40
CA ASN A 505 8.87 -1.94 3.81
C ASN A 505 8.03 -0.66 3.89
N ASN A 506 6.70 -0.76 3.75
CA ASN A 506 5.80 0.39 3.87
C ASN A 506 5.87 1.03 5.27
N PHE A 507 6.32 0.28 6.30
CA PHE A 507 6.50 0.81 7.64
C PHE A 507 7.94 1.26 7.93
N THR A 508 8.93 0.49 7.45
CA THR A 508 10.32 0.60 7.91
C THR A 508 11.25 1.38 7.00
N GLU A 509 10.90 1.54 5.72
CA GLU A 509 11.67 2.34 4.78
C GLU A 509 11.26 3.81 4.82
N GLY A 510 11.98 4.67 4.09
CA GLY A 510 11.59 6.08 3.92
C GLY A 510 11.94 7.04 5.07
N GLU A 511 13.00 6.78 5.83
CA GLU A 511 13.49 7.73 6.87
C GLU A 511 13.84 9.10 6.25
N GLY A 512 14.42 9.13 5.05
CA GLY A 512 14.77 10.37 4.34
C GLY A 512 13.54 11.16 3.88
N ASP A 513 12.53 10.45 3.36
CA ASP A 513 11.32 11.03 2.79
C ASP A 513 10.21 11.25 3.83
N LYS A 514 10.43 10.79 5.07
CA LYS A 514 9.48 10.84 6.19
C LYS A 514 8.17 10.15 5.83
N THR A 515 8.26 8.90 5.39
CA THR A 515 7.12 8.00 5.14
C THR A 515 7.12 6.86 6.17
N GLY A 516 6.07 6.04 6.20
CA GLY A 516 5.96 4.91 7.13
C GLY A 516 5.95 5.36 8.60
N ILE A 517 6.78 4.71 9.43
CA ILE A 517 6.97 5.10 10.84
C ILE A 517 7.53 6.52 10.95
N TYR A 518 8.36 6.95 10.00
CA TYR A 518 9.02 8.25 10.00
C TYR A 518 8.11 9.40 9.57
N ALA A 519 6.91 9.13 9.04
CA ALA A 519 5.89 10.15 8.84
C ALA A 519 5.57 10.92 10.14
N LEU A 520 5.71 10.25 11.30
CA LEU A 520 5.58 10.87 12.62
C LEU A 520 6.63 11.96 12.90
N GLU A 521 7.69 12.13 12.11
CA GLU A 521 8.60 13.28 12.15
C GLU A 521 7.91 14.60 11.79
N LYS A 522 6.81 14.54 11.04
CA LYS A 522 5.95 15.70 10.75
C LYS A 522 4.99 16.01 11.91
N ALA A 523 4.77 15.07 12.84
CA ALA A 523 3.95 15.27 14.03
C ALA A 523 4.76 15.89 15.18
N ASP A 524 4.17 16.87 15.88
CA ASP A 524 4.83 17.56 16.99
C ASP A 524 5.12 16.62 18.18
N LEU A 525 4.11 15.89 18.66
CA LEU A 525 4.23 15.01 19.82
C LEU A 525 3.32 13.79 19.69
N PHE A 526 3.84 12.63 20.07
CA PHE A 526 3.06 11.44 20.40
C PHE A 526 3.72 10.74 21.60
N ASN A 527 2.94 10.04 22.40
CA ASN A 527 3.40 9.38 23.63
C ASN A 527 3.26 7.87 23.56
N LEU A 528 2.27 7.38 22.82
CA LEU A 528 1.98 5.96 22.63
C LEU A 528 2.01 5.65 21.15
N LEU A 529 2.55 4.49 20.76
CA LEU A 529 2.54 4.00 19.39
C LEU A 529 1.83 2.65 19.32
N CYS A 530 0.90 2.54 18.37
CA CYS A 530 0.17 1.32 18.06
C CYS A 530 0.30 1.04 16.55
N ILE A 531 0.65 -0.20 16.22
CA ILE A 531 0.61 -0.73 14.85
C ILE A 531 -0.42 -1.86 14.87
N PRO A 532 -1.68 -1.58 14.49
CA PRO A 532 -2.70 -2.60 14.41
C PRO A 532 -2.32 -3.69 13.39
N PRO A 533 -2.77 -4.94 13.57
CA PRO A 533 -2.56 -6.01 12.61
C PRO A 533 -2.92 -5.65 11.17
N TYR A 534 -2.00 -5.87 10.24
CA TYR A 534 -2.21 -5.60 8.80
C TYR A 534 -2.00 -6.84 7.93
N LYS A 535 -1.51 -7.94 8.49
CA LYS A 535 -1.37 -9.23 7.79
C LYS A 535 -2.32 -10.30 8.31
N GLN A 536 -2.64 -11.25 7.44
CA GLN A 536 -3.31 -12.50 7.79
C GLN A 536 -2.41 -13.68 7.39
N GLU A 537 -1.39 -13.94 8.21
CA GLU A 537 -0.47 -15.06 7.98
C GLU A 537 -0.98 -16.37 8.58
N ALA A 538 -0.65 -17.51 7.95
CA ALA A 538 -1.05 -18.83 8.43
C ALA A 538 -0.43 -19.18 9.81
N ASN A 539 0.72 -18.60 10.15
CA ASN A 539 1.36 -18.75 11.46
C ASN A 539 0.72 -17.84 12.54
N GLY A 540 -0.18 -16.94 12.16
CA GLY A 540 -0.82 -15.96 13.03
C GLY A 540 0.10 -14.83 13.50
N LEU A 541 1.23 -14.59 12.82
CA LEU A 541 2.08 -13.42 13.01
C LEU A 541 1.61 -12.31 12.08
N ASP A 542 0.78 -11.43 12.62
CA ASP A 542 0.05 -10.42 11.86
C ASP A 542 0.69 -9.03 11.83
N VAL A 543 1.83 -8.89 12.52
CA VAL A 543 2.78 -7.78 12.42
C VAL A 543 4.19 -8.39 12.50
N GLU A 544 5.03 -8.13 11.51
CA GLU A 544 6.39 -8.66 11.49
C GLU A 544 7.26 -8.08 12.62
N THR A 545 8.15 -8.92 13.16
CA THR A 545 9.04 -8.55 14.26
C THR A 545 10.01 -7.43 13.89
N GLY A 546 10.45 -7.36 12.62
CA GLY A 546 11.29 -6.26 12.13
C GLY A 546 10.59 -4.90 12.18
N VAL A 547 9.28 -4.86 11.90
CA VAL A 547 8.47 -3.64 12.03
C VAL A 547 8.35 -3.25 13.51
N ILE A 548 8.12 -4.23 14.39
CA ILE A 548 8.07 -4.00 15.84
C ILE A 548 9.40 -3.44 16.35
N ASP A 549 10.54 -4.02 15.96
CA ASP A 549 11.86 -3.58 16.38
C ASP A 549 12.20 -2.16 15.92
N GLN A 550 11.84 -1.84 14.67
CA GLN A 550 12.00 -0.49 14.15
C GLN A 550 11.13 0.51 14.90
N ALA A 551 9.87 0.14 15.18
CA ALA A 551 8.94 0.96 15.95
C ALA A 551 9.40 1.19 17.40
N ILE A 552 9.95 0.16 18.08
CA ILE A 552 10.55 0.27 19.41
C ILE A 552 11.75 1.23 19.37
N THR A 553 12.64 1.07 18.39
CA THR A 553 13.81 1.93 18.21
C THR A 553 13.39 3.39 18.00
N TYR A 554 12.35 3.60 17.19
CA TYR A 554 11.79 4.92 16.96
C TYR A 554 11.14 5.51 18.23
N CYS A 555 10.43 4.69 19.01
CA CYS A 555 9.84 5.09 20.28
C CYS A 555 10.91 5.51 21.32
N HIS A 556 12.11 4.92 21.30
CA HIS A 556 13.24 5.43 22.08
C HIS A 556 13.66 6.83 21.66
N LYS A 557 13.90 7.04 20.36
CA LYS A 557 14.29 8.35 19.82
C LYS A 557 13.27 9.44 20.17
N ARG A 558 11.98 9.10 20.10
CA ARG A 558 10.85 10.03 20.32
C ARG A 558 10.32 10.07 21.75
N ARG A 559 10.96 9.35 22.70
CA ARG A 559 10.51 9.24 24.10
C ARG A 559 9.04 8.80 24.23
N ALA A 560 8.61 7.88 23.38
CA ALA A 560 7.28 7.28 23.36
C ALA A 560 7.33 5.81 23.83
N MET A 561 6.15 5.22 24.06
CA MET A 561 5.99 3.81 24.43
C MET A 561 5.18 3.06 23.38
N MET A 562 5.71 1.94 22.89
CA MET A 562 5.01 1.03 22.00
C MET A 562 4.09 0.09 22.78
N ILE A 563 2.83 0.00 22.33
CA ILE A 563 1.88 -1.00 22.81
C ILE A 563 1.83 -2.11 21.76
N ILE A 564 2.34 -3.28 22.12
CA ILE A 564 2.44 -4.44 21.26
C ILE A 564 1.23 -5.34 21.52
N ASP A 565 0.54 -5.72 20.45
CA ASP A 565 -0.49 -6.74 20.51
C ASP A 565 0.10 -8.14 20.55
N SER A 566 -0.53 -9.05 21.30
CA SER A 566 -0.25 -10.47 21.13
C SER A 566 -0.60 -10.90 19.70
N PRO A 567 0.27 -11.61 18.97
CA PRO A 567 -0.04 -12.17 17.65
C PRO A 567 -1.35 -12.96 17.62
N SER A 568 -2.05 -12.99 16.49
CA SER A 568 -3.33 -13.72 16.36
C SER A 568 -3.16 -15.23 16.60
N GLY A 569 -1.96 -15.76 16.31
CA GLY A 569 -1.58 -17.14 16.57
C GLY A 569 -1.45 -17.50 18.05
N TRP A 570 -1.40 -16.52 18.97
CA TRP A 570 -1.41 -16.77 20.42
C TRP A 570 -2.83 -17.10 20.90
N ASP A 571 -3.32 -18.28 20.54
CA ASP A 571 -4.63 -18.82 20.94
C ASP A 571 -4.61 -19.55 22.30
N SER A 572 -3.44 -19.61 22.95
CA SER A 572 -3.26 -20.32 24.21
C SER A 572 -2.12 -19.74 25.03
N LYS A 573 -2.16 -19.94 26.35
CA LYS A 573 -1.09 -19.56 27.27
C LYS A 573 0.27 -20.15 26.85
N GLY A 574 0.27 -21.39 26.36
CA GLY A 574 1.49 -22.10 25.95
C GLY A 574 2.22 -21.36 24.83
N LYS A 575 1.49 -20.98 23.78
CA LYS A 575 2.04 -20.20 22.67
C LYS A 575 2.50 -18.82 23.12
N ALA A 576 1.74 -18.14 23.98
CA ALA A 576 2.17 -16.85 24.53
C ALA A 576 3.49 -16.95 25.33
N LYS A 577 3.63 -18.00 26.15
CA LYS A 577 4.81 -18.25 26.97
C LYS A 577 6.08 -18.51 26.14
N THR A 578 5.95 -19.21 25.02
CA THR A 578 7.09 -19.51 24.13
C THR A 578 7.36 -18.36 23.16
N GLY A 579 6.30 -17.81 22.57
CA GLY A 579 6.36 -16.79 21.52
C GLY A 579 6.85 -15.44 22.00
N ILE A 580 6.75 -15.13 23.29
CA ILE A 580 7.26 -13.87 23.88
C ILE A 580 8.73 -13.57 23.58
N LYS A 581 9.52 -14.58 23.21
CA LYS A 581 10.94 -14.43 22.87
C LYS A 581 11.19 -14.14 21.38
N THR A 582 10.25 -14.49 20.52
CA THR A 582 10.45 -14.50 19.05
C THR A 582 9.43 -13.63 18.32
N ASP A 583 8.19 -13.57 18.77
CA ASP A 583 7.06 -13.09 17.97
C ASP A 583 6.70 -11.61 18.23
N VAL A 584 7.34 -10.97 19.23
CA VAL A 584 6.98 -9.61 19.70
C VAL A 584 8.18 -8.68 19.79
N GLY A 585 9.15 -8.89 18.89
CA GLY A 585 10.37 -8.11 18.80
C GLY A 585 11.27 -8.18 20.04
N SER A 586 12.28 -7.34 20.01
CA SER A 586 13.32 -7.15 21.01
C SER A 586 12.76 -6.67 22.34
N THR A 587 13.51 -7.00 23.39
CA THR A 587 13.17 -6.61 24.76
C THR A 587 13.55 -5.15 24.99
N SER A 588 12.57 -4.32 25.38
CA SER A 588 12.78 -2.92 25.71
C SER A 588 11.89 -2.38 26.84
N GLU A 589 12.41 -1.39 27.57
CA GLU A 589 11.67 -0.56 28.52
C GLU A 589 10.59 0.31 27.87
N ASN A 590 10.74 0.69 26.60
CA ASN A 590 9.76 1.51 25.87
C ASN A 590 8.67 0.66 25.18
N ALA A 591 8.52 -0.60 25.54
CA ALA A 591 7.55 -1.50 24.95
C ALA A 591 6.78 -2.31 26.01
N ALA A 592 5.50 -2.59 25.75
CA ALA A 592 4.68 -3.46 26.58
C ALA A 592 3.75 -4.31 25.71
N VAL A 593 3.68 -5.61 26.00
CA VAL A 593 2.79 -6.55 25.27
C VAL A 593 1.56 -6.89 26.10
N PHE A 594 0.41 -6.99 25.44
CA PHE A 594 -0.87 -7.34 26.06
C PHE A 594 -1.46 -8.60 25.44
N PHE A 595 -1.93 -9.50 26.30
CA PHE A 595 -2.50 -10.80 25.92
C PHE A 595 -3.61 -11.15 26.91
N PRO A 596 -4.69 -11.85 26.53
CA PRO A 596 -5.09 -12.25 25.18
C PRO A 596 -5.73 -11.11 24.38
N ARG A 597 -6.16 -11.44 23.16
CA ARG A 597 -6.96 -10.56 22.30
C ARG A 597 -8.39 -10.39 22.81
N LEU A 598 -9.06 -9.37 22.27
CA LEU A 598 -10.42 -8.98 22.63
C LEU A 598 -11.41 -9.71 21.72
N VAL A 599 -12.55 -10.10 22.28
CA VAL A 599 -13.66 -10.69 21.51
C VAL A 599 -14.82 -9.70 21.56
N MET A 600 -15.23 -9.19 20.40
CA MET A 600 -16.19 -8.08 20.26
C MET A 600 -17.11 -8.27 19.06
N PRO A 601 -18.32 -7.67 19.05
CA PRO A 601 -19.17 -7.65 17.87
C PRO A 601 -18.57 -6.76 16.77
N ASN A 602 -18.61 -7.23 15.53
CA ASN A 602 -18.20 -6.49 14.35
C ASN A 602 -19.42 -5.81 13.69
N PRO A 603 -19.55 -4.47 13.74
CA PRO A 603 -20.69 -3.76 13.13
C PRO A 603 -20.79 -3.93 11.62
N LEU A 604 -19.68 -4.21 10.92
CA LEU A 604 -19.65 -4.40 9.47
C LEU A 604 -20.14 -5.78 9.03
N LYS A 605 -20.27 -6.73 9.96
CA LYS A 605 -20.71 -8.11 9.70
C LYS A 605 -21.89 -8.47 10.59
N GLU A 606 -22.93 -7.63 10.59
CA GLU A 606 -24.18 -7.86 11.33
C GLU A 606 -23.97 -8.15 12.83
N ASN A 607 -22.95 -7.54 13.46
CA ASN A 607 -22.54 -7.77 14.85
C ASN A 607 -22.10 -9.20 15.16
N GLN A 608 -21.58 -9.94 14.18
CA GLN A 608 -20.88 -11.20 14.41
C GLN A 608 -19.71 -11.01 15.38
N ILE A 609 -19.51 -12.00 16.25
CA ILE A 609 -18.47 -11.96 17.28
C ILE A 609 -17.13 -12.37 16.66
N GLU A 610 -16.16 -11.47 16.67
CA GLU A 610 -14.82 -11.67 16.11
C GLU A 610 -13.71 -11.33 17.12
N VAL A 611 -12.48 -11.72 16.79
CA VAL A 611 -11.29 -11.48 17.61
C VAL A 611 -10.56 -10.24 17.08
N PHE A 612 -10.31 -9.27 17.97
CA PHE A 612 -9.64 -8.01 17.67
C PHE A 612 -8.38 -7.82 18.50
N ALA A 613 -7.45 -7.07 17.95
CA ALA A 613 -6.26 -6.61 18.65
C ALA A 613 -6.63 -5.72 19.85
N ALA A 614 -5.78 -5.67 20.87
CA ALA A 614 -6.05 -4.98 22.13
C ALA A 614 -5.41 -3.58 22.20
N CYS A 615 -4.46 -3.23 21.34
CA CYS A 615 -3.65 -2.01 21.46
C CYS A 615 -4.50 -0.74 21.57
N GLY A 616 -5.53 -0.60 20.73
CA GLY A 616 -6.45 0.53 20.75
C GLY A 616 -7.16 0.69 22.10
N ALA A 617 -7.83 -0.38 22.56
CA ALA A 617 -8.51 -0.37 23.85
C ALA A 617 -7.55 -0.08 25.01
N VAL A 618 -6.37 -0.71 25.01
CA VAL A 618 -5.35 -0.54 26.06
C VAL A 618 -4.78 0.88 26.06
N ALA A 619 -4.50 1.47 24.90
CA ALA A 619 -4.09 2.87 24.78
C ALA A 619 -5.17 3.81 25.35
N GLY A 620 -6.45 3.48 25.13
CA GLY A 620 -7.57 4.20 25.74
C GLY A 620 -7.58 4.10 27.27
N ILE A 621 -7.26 2.93 27.83
CA ILE A 621 -7.09 2.75 29.29
C ILE A 621 -5.94 3.59 29.83
N PHE A 622 -4.82 3.69 29.09
CA PHE A 622 -3.69 4.52 29.48
C PHE A 622 -4.11 5.99 29.55
N ALA A 623 -4.73 6.50 28.48
CA ALA A 623 -5.25 7.87 28.43
C ALA A 623 -6.24 8.16 29.57
N ARG A 624 -7.19 7.24 29.81
CA ARG A 624 -8.17 7.38 30.89
C ARG A 624 -7.52 7.41 32.27
N THR A 625 -6.52 6.56 32.49
CA THR A 625 -5.81 6.51 33.78
C THR A 625 -5.00 7.78 33.99
N ASP A 626 -4.30 8.25 32.97
CA ASP A 626 -3.50 9.48 33.03
C ASP A 626 -4.35 10.70 33.36
N GLY A 627 -5.47 10.88 32.65
CA GLY A 627 -6.36 12.02 32.85
C GLY A 627 -7.04 12.05 34.22
N THR A 628 -7.14 10.90 34.91
CA THR A 628 -7.83 10.79 36.21
C THR A 628 -6.88 10.66 37.40
N ARG A 629 -5.73 10.02 37.22
CA ARG A 629 -4.82 9.62 38.31
C ARG A 629 -3.35 10.00 38.06
N GLY A 630 -3.03 10.55 36.89
CA GLY A 630 -1.67 10.88 36.47
C GLY A 630 -0.89 9.69 35.91
N VAL A 631 0.14 9.98 35.12
CA VAL A 631 0.95 9.00 34.37
C VAL A 631 1.72 8.01 35.27
N TRP A 632 1.95 8.38 36.54
CA TRP A 632 2.61 7.54 37.55
C TRP A 632 1.70 6.44 38.13
N LYS A 633 0.39 6.45 37.83
CA LYS A 633 -0.52 5.38 38.25
C LYS A 633 -0.48 4.25 37.22
N ALA A 634 -0.31 3.01 37.70
CA ALA A 634 -0.41 1.83 36.84
C ALA A 634 -1.78 1.78 36.11
N PRO A 635 -1.82 1.63 34.78
CA PRO A 635 -3.05 1.50 33.98
C PRO A 635 -3.61 0.06 34.04
N ALA A 636 -3.66 -0.50 35.25
CA ALA A 636 -4.07 -1.86 35.53
C ALA A 636 -4.82 -1.95 36.88
N GLY A 637 -5.54 -3.05 37.07
CA GLY A 637 -6.33 -3.32 38.26
C GLY A 637 -7.84 -3.22 38.00
N LEU A 638 -8.63 -3.15 39.08
CA LEU A 638 -10.10 -3.21 38.99
C LEU A 638 -10.73 -1.98 38.30
N GLU A 639 -10.03 -0.85 38.25
CA GLU A 639 -10.47 0.38 37.57
C GLU A 639 -10.17 0.38 36.05
N ALA A 640 -9.28 -0.53 35.60
CA ALA A 640 -8.84 -0.63 34.22
C ALA A 640 -9.80 -1.48 33.37
N VAL A 641 -11.09 -1.17 33.44
CA VAL A 641 -12.17 -1.91 32.74
C VAL A 641 -12.19 -1.60 31.25
N LEU A 642 -12.16 -2.65 30.44
CA LEU A 642 -12.28 -2.62 28.99
C LEU A 642 -13.77 -2.51 28.61
N LYS A 643 -14.11 -1.44 27.90
CA LYS A 643 -15.45 -1.15 27.39
C LYS A 643 -15.63 -1.77 26.01
N GLY A 644 -16.84 -2.25 25.71
CA GLY A 644 -17.18 -2.88 24.42
C GLY A 644 -16.77 -4.36 24.30
N VAL A 645 -16.07 -4.92 25.30
CA VAL A 645 -15.49 -6.27 25.23
C VAL A 645 -16.46 -7.36 25.71
N ALA A 646 -16.93 -8.20 24.78
CA ALA A 646 -17.83 -9.31 25.06
C ALA A 646 -17.11 -10.46 25.78
N ALA A 647 -15.93 -10.84 25.31
CA ALA A 647 -15.09 -11.87 25.94
C ALA A 647 -13.59 -11.62 25.67
N LEU A 648 -12.73 -12.48 26.21
CA LEU A 648 -11.31 -12.53 25.92
C LEU A 648 -11.02 -13.81 25.13
N SER A 649 -10.13 -13.77 24.15
CA SER A 649 -9.91 -14.93 23.26
C SER A 649 -9.39 -16.15 24.03
N VAL A 650 -8.60 -15.93 25.07
CA VAL A 650 -8.12 -16.98 25.98
C VAL A 650 -8.55 -16.68 27.42
N PRO A 651 -9.45 -17.46 28.02
CA PRO A 651 -9.75 -17.32 29.44
C PRO A 651 -8.55 -17.79 30.26
N LEU A 652 -7.97 -16.91 31.05
CA LEU A 652 -6.85 -17.26 31.93
C LEU A 652 -7.35 -17.59 33.34
N THR A 653 -6.58 -18.39 34.08
CA THR A 653 -6.70 -18.60 35.53
C THR A 653 -5.60 -17.85 36.31
N ASP A 654 -5.75 -17.72 37.63
CA ASP A 654 -4.73 -17.03 38.46
C ASP A 654 -3.34 -17.73 38.39
N PRO A 655 -3.23 -19.07 38.45
CA PRO A 655 -1.94 -19.75 38.25
C PRO A 655 -1.33 -19.52 36.87
N GLU A 656 -2.16 -19.51 35.82
CA GLU A 656 -1.68 -19.26 34.45
C GLU A 656 -1.16 -17.85 34.26
N ASN A 657 -1.84 -16.86 34.84
CA ASN A 657 -1.34 -15.49 34.90
C ASN A 657 0.01 -15.41 35.66
N GLY A 658 0.14 -16.19 36.75
CA GLY A 658 1.37 -16.31 37.52
C GLY A 658 2.57 -16.86 36.74
N GLU A 659 2.36 -17.55 35.61
CA GLU A 659 3.43 -18.00 34.72
C GLU A 659 3.77 -16.99 33.62
N LEU A 660 2.81 -16.16 33.20
CA LEU A 660 2.99 -15.19 32.11
C LEU A 660 3.53 -13.84 32.61
N ASN A 661 3.02 -13.36 33.74
CA ASN A 661 3.40 -12.06 34.29
C ASN A 661 4.93 -11.95 34.57
N PRO A 662 5.62 -12.99 35.11
CA PRO A 662 7.08 -12.99 35.26
C PRO A 662 7.87 -12.80 33.97
N LEU A 663 7.27 -13.05 32.81
CA LEU A 663 7.89 -12.88 31.48
C LEU A 663 7.63 -11.50 30.86
N GLY A 664 6.99 -10.59 31.60
CA GLY A 664 6.61 -9.27 31.10
C GLY A 664 5.38 -9.26 30.18
N ILE A 665 4.56 -10.32 30.21
CA ILE A 665 3.28 -10.37 29.47
C ILE A 665 2.17 -9.78 30.34
N ASN A 666 1.52 -8.72 29.87
CA ASN A 666 0.42 -8.10 30.61
C ASN A 666 -0.90 -8.81 30.29
N CYS A 667 -1.40 -9.57 31.25
CA CYS A 667 -2.61 -10.34 31.07
C CYS A 667 -3.88 -9.47 31.15
N LEU A 668 -4.78 -9.62 30.18
CA LEU A 668 -6.18 -9.20 30.28
C LEU A 668 -6.96 -10.30 30.99
N ARG A 669 -7.82 -9.92 31.94
CA ARG A 669 -8.50 -10.85 32.85
C ARG A 669 -9.99 -10.56 32.90
N ASN A 670 -10.79 -11.60 33.12
CA ASN A 670 -12.17 -11.44 33.56
C ASN A 670 -12.22 -11.59 35.09
N ARG A 671 -12.68 -10.56 35.81
CA ARG A 671 -12.82 -10.54 37.27
C ARG A 671 -14.23 -10.10 37.64
N PRO A 672 -15.14 -11.01 37.99
CA PRO A 672 -16.38 -10.63 38.66
C PRO A 672 -16.06 -9.94 40.00
N PRO A 673 -16.61 -8.75 40.34
CA PRO A 673 -17.67 -7.97 39.68
C PRO A 673 -17.21 -6.87 38.67
N ALA A 674 -15.91 -6.62 38.53
CA ALA A 674 -15.37 -5.53 37.69
C ALA A 674 -15.47 -5.79 36.17
N GLY A 675 -15.59 -7.05 35.75
CA GLY A 675 -15.67 -7.43 34.34
C GLY A 675 -14.30 -7.67 33.71
N LYS A 676 -14.12 -7.23 32.46
CA LYS A 676 -12.92 -7.49 31.64
C LYS A 676 -11.95 -6.34 31.89
N ILE A 677 -10.76 -6.64 32.39
CA ILE A 677 -9.84 -5.63 32.89
C ILE A 677 -8.40 -5.90 32.46
N VAL A 678 -7.59 -4.84 32.39
CA VAL A 678 -6.13 -4.94 32.28
C VAL A 678 -5.55 -5.31 33.66
N TRP A 679 -4.79 -6.41 33.74
CA TRP A 679 -4.28 -6.97 35.01
C TRP A 679 -2.76 -7.16 35.02
N GLY A 680 -2.05 -6.37 34.22
CA GLY A 680 -0.58 -6.33 34.20
C GLY A 680 -0.10 -4.91 33.86
N SER A 681 1.07 -4.54 34.37
CA SER A 681 1.67 -3.22 34.09
C SER A 681 3.20 -3.26 33.97
N ARG A 682 3.72 -4.32 33.32
CA ARG A 682 5.14 -4.58 33.08
C ARG A 682 5.54 -4.21 31.65
N THR A 683 6.77 -3.71 31.51
CA THR A 683 7.41 -3.47 30.21
C THR A 683 8.02 -4.79 29.68
N ARG A 684 8.57 -4.80 28.47
CA ARG A 684 9.25 -5.98 27.91
C ARG A 684 10.54 -6.32 28.66
N VAL A 685 11.18 -5.35 29.35
CA VAL A 685 12.28 -5.60 30.31
C VAL A 685 11.79 -5.99 31.71
N GLY A 686 10.48 -6.14 31.89
CA GLY A 686 9.86 -6.48 33.15
C GLY A 686 9.92 -7.98 33.50
N ASP A 687 10.72 -8.75 32.76
CA ASP A 687 11.06 -10.11 33.11
C ASP A 687 11.77 -10.12 34.47
N ASP A 688 11.28 -10.96 35.39
CA ASP A 688 11.82 -11.05 36.75
C ASP A 688 13.32 -11.44 36.77
N MET A 689 13.81 -12.09 35.69
CA MET A 689 15.22 -12.45 35.53
C MET A 689 16.13 -11.26 35.13
N LEU A 690 15.58 -10.20 34.55
CA LEU A 690 16.37 -9.08 34.01
C LEU A 690 16.71 -8.00 35.05
N ALA A 691 16.15 -8.09 36.27
CA ALA A 691 16.40 -7.18 37.40
C ALA A 691 16.44 -5.68 37.02
N SER A 692 15.57 -5.25 36.10
CA SER A 692 15.55 -3.88 35.57
C SER A 692 14.81 -2.91 36.48
N GLU A 693 15.34 -1.70 36.65
CA GLU A 693 14.65 -0.58 37.31
C GLU A 693 13.43 -0.09 36.52
N TRP A 694 13.42 -0.34 35.19
CA TRP A 694 12.38 0.04 34.24
C TRP A 694 11.32 -1.04 34.03
N LYS A 695 11.20 -1.99 34.97
CA LYS A 695 10.25 -3.12 34.92
C LYS A 695 8.80 -2.69 34.75
N TYR A 696 8.40 -1.54 35.29
CA TYR A 696 7.00 -1.13 35.38
C TYR A 696 6.65 -0.01 34.40
N ILE A 697 5.53 -0.18 33.69
CA ILE A 697 4.95 0.80 32.76
C ILE A 697 4.80 2.19 33.41
N PRO A 698 4.15 2.38 34.57
CA PRO A 698 4.00 3.72 35.17
C PRO A 698 5.34 4.38 35.52
N VAL A 699 6.35 3.58 35.89
CA VAL A 699 7.69 4.10 36.22
C VAL A 699 8.37 4.62 34.96
N ARG A 700 8.37 3.83 33.88
CA ARG A 700 8.98 4.26 32.62
C ARG A 700 8.21 5.41 31.98
N ARG A 701 6.88 5.38 31.97
CA ARG A 701 6.06 6.45 31.41
C ARG A 701 6.23 7.77 32.17
N LEU A 702 6.37 7.73 33.51
CA LEU A 702 6.72 8.92 34.29
C LEU A 702 8.08 9.49 33.86
N ALA A 703 9.09 8.65 33.65
CA ALA A 703 10.40 9.10 33.17
C ALA A 703 10.32 9.74 31.78
N LEU A 704 9.65 9.10 30.82
CA LEU A 704 9.45 9.64 29.46
C LEU A 704 8.74 11.00 29.50
N TYR A 705 7.71 11.13 30.34
CA TYR A 705 7.00 12.39 30.54
C TYR A 705 7.89 13.50 31.13
N LEU A 706 8.72 13.17 32.12
CA LEU A 706 9.69 14.11 32.69
C LEU A 706 10.73 14.52 31.65
N GLU A 707 11.34 13.56 30.96
CA GLU A 707 12.36 13.81 29.94
C GLU A 707 11.82 14.73 28.82
N GLU A 708 10.63 14.43 28.28
CA GLU A 708 10.04 15.23 27.20
C GLU A 708 9.62 16.63 27.67
N THR A 709 8.98 16.72 28.85
CA THR A 709 8.57 18.01 29.41
C THR A 709 9.78 18.90 29.65
N LEU A 710 10.82 18.37 30.30
CA LEU A 710 12.01 19.15 30.62
C LEU A 710 12.78 19.51 29.35
N TYR A 711 12.96 18.58 28.41
CA TYR A 711 13.62 18.85 27.13
C TYR A 711 12.99 20.03 26.39
N ARG A 712 11.66 20.07 26.27
CA ARG A 712 10.96 21.18 25.57
C ARG A 712 11.06 22.50 26.32
N ASN A 713 10.89 22.48 27.64
CA ASN A 713 10.81 23.69 28.45
C ASN A 713 12.18 24.27 28.82
N THR A 714 13.30 23.57 28.59
CA THR A 714 14.65 24.08 28.84
C THR A 714 15.40 24.54 27.59
N LYS A 715 14.78 24.47 26.39
CA LYS A 715 15.41 24.91 25.13
C LYS A 715 15.87 26.37 25.13
N TRP A 716 15.23 27.23 25.91
CA TRP A 716 15.62 28.64 26.04
C TRP A 716 17.02 28.83 26.63
N ALA A 717 17.55 27.84 27.36
CA ALA A 717 18.89 27.91 27.95
C ALA A 717 20.01 27.83 26.89
N VAL A 718 19.68 27.39 25.67
CA VAL A 718 20.63 27.36 24.56
C VAL A 718 20.97 28.80 24.16
N PHE A 719 22.27 29.09 24.04
CA PHE A 719 22.84 30.42 23.77
C PHE A 719 22.78 31.43 24.92
N GLU A 720 22.32 31.04 26.11
CA GLU A 720 22.46 31.88 27.30
C GLU A 720 23.90 31.83 27.86
N PRO A 721 24.37 32.89 28.55
CA PRO A 721 25.68 32.85 29.22
C PRO A 721 25.78 31.70 30.23
N ASN A 722 26.75 30.81 30.04
CA ASN A 722 26.95 29.61 30.86
C ASN A 722 27.66 29.96 32.19
N ASP A 723 26.89 30.47 33.15
CA ASP A 723 27.35 30.83 34.49
C ASP A 723 26.23 30.61 35.53
N GLU A 724 26.54 30.77 36.83
CA GLU A 724 25.64 30.53 37.97
C GLU A 724 24.24 31.16 37.82
N PRO A 725 24.04 32.36 37.25
CA PRO A 725 22.70 32.91 37.02
C PRO A 725 21.81 31.99 36.16
N LEU A 726 22.35 31.39 35.09
CA LEU A 726 21.64 30.43 34.24
C LEU A 726 21.31 29.15 35.02
N TRP A 727 22.30 28.61 35.73
CA TRP A 727 22.16 27.37 36.50
C TRP A 727 21.11 27.52 37.62
N SER A 728 21.08 28.67 38.29
CA SER A 728 20.07 29.00 39.30
C SER A 728 18.66 29.07 38.69
N GLN A 729 18.50 29.70 37.53
CA GLN A 729 17.20 29.76 36.85
C GLN A 729 16.70 28.36 36.45
N LEU A 730 17.57 27.52 35.88
CA LEU A 730 17.26 26.13 35.53
C LEU A 730 16.84 25.33 36.77
N ARG A 731 17.63 25.40 37.85
CA ARG A 731 17.35 24.70 39.10
C ARG A 731 16.02 25.15 39.74
N LEU A 732 15.71 26.44 39.76
CA LEU A 732 14.45 26.96 40.29
C LEU A 732 13.23 26.55 39.44
N SER A 733 13.35 26.64 38.12
CA SER A 733 12.28 26.29 37.17
C SER A 733 11.93 24.79 37.25
N ILE A 734 12.94 23.92 37.13
CA ILE A 734 12.79 22.47 37.21
C ILE A 734 12.36 22.07 38.63
N GLY A 735 12.96 22.67 39.66
CA GLY A 735 12.60 22.40 41.06
C GLY A 735 11.13 22.71 41.36
N SER A 736 10.60 23.82 40.84
CA SER A 736 9.18 24.18 41.01
C SER A 736 8.25 23.15 40.34
N PHE A 737 8.59 22.70 39.14
CA PHE A 737 7.84 21.66 38.43
C PHE A 737 7.83 20.33 39.18
N MET A 738 9.00 19.86 39.61
CA MET A 738 9.13 18.62 40.39
C MET A 738 8.38 18.74 41.73
N GLN A 739 8.39 19.91 42.38
CA GLN A 739 7.62 20.16 43.58
C GLN A 739 6.11 20.04 43.36
N ASN A 740 5.60 20.51 42.21
CA ASN A 740 4.19 20.39 41.87
C ASN A 740 3.80 18.92 41.66
N LEU A 741 4.63 18.14 40.97
CA LEU A 741 4.43 16.69 40.83
C LEU A 741 4.47 15.95 42.17
N PHE A 742 5.40 16.31 43.06
CA PHE A 742 5.44 15.78 44.42
C PHE A 742 4.14 16.05 45.18
N LYS A 743 3.61 17.28 45.11
CA LYS A 743 2.33 17.64 45.73
C LYS A 743 1.14 16.87 45.15
N GLN A 744 1.20 16.49 43.88
CA GLN A 744 0.21 15.62 43.23
C GLN A 744 0.38 14.13 43.59
N GLY A 745 1.41 13.78 44.35
CA GLY A 745 1.69 12.41 44.75
C GLY A 745 2.36 11.57 43.65
N ALA A 746 3.11 12.18 42.74
CA ALA A 746 3.80 11.46 41.66
C ALA A 746 5.01 10.65 42.12
N PHE A 747 5.61 11.03 43.25
CA PHE A 747 6.85 10.48 43.77
C PHE A 747 6.65 9.79 45.12
N GLN A 748 7.50 8.81 45.41
CA GLN A 748 7.61 8.19 46.72
C GLN A 748 8.38 9.12 47.68
N GLY A 749 7.99 9.15 48.95
CA GLY A 749 8.70 9.89 50.00
C GLY A 749 7.76 10.82 50.79
N SER A 750 8.09 11.09 52.04
CA SER A 750 7.32 12.00 52.90
C SER A 750 7.79 13.46 52.79
N SER A 751 9.01 13.69 52.31
CA SER A 751 9.56 15.03 52.08
C SER A 751 10.09 15.18 50.64
N PRO A 752 10.12 16.41 50.09
CA PRO A 752 10.68 16.65 48.75
C PRO A 752 12.10 16.12 48.57
N LYS A 753 12.94 16.19 49.61
CA LYS A 753 14.34 15.74 49.57
C LYS A 753 14.49 14.23 49.39
N ASP A 754 13.51 13.46 49.87
CA ASP A 754 13.48 12.01 49.70
C ASP A 754 12.88 11.62 48.34
N ALA A 755 12.10 12.53 47.73
CA ALA A 755 11.28 12.27 46.57
C ALA A 755 11.94 12.66 45.24
N TYR A 756 12.66 13.78 45.22
CA TYR A 756 13.40 14.23 44.04
C TYR A 756 14.58 15.14 44.41
N PHE A 757 15.51 15.29 43.49
CA PHE A 757 16.53 16.33 43.56
C PHE A 757 16.78 16.91 42.17
N VAL A 758 17.17 18.19 42.15
CA VAL A 758 17.59 18.91 40.95
C VAL A 758 18.88 19.62 41.28
N LYS A 759 19.95 19.30 40.56
CA LYS A 759 21.28 19.87 40.76
C LYS A 759 21.81 20.43 39.45
N CYS A 760 22.17 21.70 39.48
CA CYS A 760 22.82 22.42 38.38
C CYS A 760 23.68 23.48 39.05
N ASP A 761 24.98 23.19 39.16
CA ASP A 761 25.98 24.00 39.83
C ASP A 761 27.38 23.61 39.34
N LYS A 762 28.42 24.24 39.91
CA LYS A 762 29.83 23.95 39.62
C LYS A 762 30.28 22.51 39.92
N GLU A 763 29.50 21.75 40.70
CA GLU A 763 29.81 20.33 40.98
C GLU A 763 29.26 19.42 39.87
N THR A 764 28.20 19.84 39.16
CA THR A 764 27.70 19.13 37.98
C THR A 764 28.34 19.63 36.69
N THR A 765 28.64 20.93 36.59
CA THR A 765 29.22 21.57 35.40
C THR A 765 30.63 22.05 35.72
N THR A 766 31.65 21.33 35.23
CA THR A 766 33.07 21.65 35.47
C THR A 766 33.54 22.79 34.57
N GLN A 767 34.70 23.41 34.87
CA GLN A 767 35.27 24.43 33.98
C GLN A 767 35.49 23.90 32.55
N TYR A 768 35.88 22.62 32.41
CA TYR A 768 36.02 21.97 31.12
C TYR A 768 34.70 21.87 30.34
N ASP A 769 33.57 21.66 31.04
CA ASP A 769 32.25 21.67 30.42
C ASP A 769 31.86 23.08 29.98
N ILE A 770 32.13 24.10 30.83
CA ILE A 770 31.87 25.51 30.53
C ILE A 770 32.63 25.96 29.28
N ASP A 771 33.92 25.62 29.19
CA ASP A 771 34.77 25.97 28.03
C ASP A 771 34.27 25.33 26.72
N ARG A 772 33.48 24.25 26.81
CA ARG A 772 32.83 23.58 25.68
C ARG A 772 31.36 23.99 25.47
N GLY A 773 30.85 24.93 26.26
CA GLY A 773 29.46 25.38 26.21
C GLY A 773 28.45 24.35 26.70
N ILE A 774 28.87 23.40 27.55
CA ILE A 774 28.02 22.34 28.12
C ILE A 774 27.51 22.78 29.49
N VAL A 775 26.20 22.57 29.73
CA VAL A 775 25.56 22.73 31.04
C VAL A 775 25.02 21.37 31.47
N ASN A 776 25.46 20.87 32.63
CA ASN A 776 25.03 19.58 33.15
C ASN A 776 23.98 19.77 34.24
N ILE A 777 22.78 19.25 33.99
CA ILE A 777 21.65 19.25 34.93
C ILE A 777 21.43 17.81 35.39
N MET A 778 21.62 17.54 36.68
CA MET A 778 21.37 16.24 37.27
C MET A 778 20.01 16.25 37.97
N ILE A 779 19.12 15.37 37.54
CA ILE A 779 17.77 15.23 38.08
C ILE A 779 17.60 13.79 38.54
N GLY A 780 17.12 13.61 39.76
CA GLY A 780 16.72 12.30 40.26
C GLY A 780 15.33 12.37 40.88
N PHE A 781 14.60 11.25 40.81
CA PHE A 781 13.28 11.11 41.37
C PHE A 781 13.07 9.69 41.91
N ALA A 782 12.23 9.55 42.93
CA ALA A 782 11.83 8.28 43.52
C ALA A 782 10.45 7.88 42.97
N PRO A 783 10.36 6.91 42.04
CA PRO A 783 9.09 6.53 41.45
C PRO A 783 8.21 5.71 42.40
N LEU A 784 6.89 5.82 42.22
CA LEU A 784 5.94 4.91 42.87
C LEU A 784 5.93 3.55 42.18
N LYS A 785 6.40 2.51 42.87
CA LYS A 785 6.29 1.13 42.37
C LYS A 785 4.89 0.57 42.69
N PRO A 786 4.18 -0.03 41.72
CA PRO A 786 2.85 -0.59 41.96
C PRO A 786 2.90 -1.79 42.91
N ALA A 787 1.91 -1.90 43.80
CA ALA A 787 1.74 -3.07 44.65
C ALA A 787 1.05 -4.20 43.85
N GLU A 788 1.85 -5.15 43.32
CA GLU A 788 1.33 -6.31 42.58
C GLU A 788 0.85 -7.45 43.49
N PHE A 789 1.37 -7.53 44.72
CA PHE A 789 1.08 -8.63 45.65
C PHE A 789 0.67 -8.09 47.02
N VAL A 790 -0.43 -8.61 47.56
CA VAL A 790 -0.88 -8.36 48.94
C VAL A 790 -0.88 -9.69 49.68
N ILE A 791 0.00 -9.84 50.67
CA ILE A 791 0.12 -11.07 51.46
C ILE A 791 -0.61 -10.88 52.79
N LEU A 792 -1.72 -11.58 52.97
CA LEU A 792 -2.44 -11.65 54.24
C LEU A 792 -1.80 -12.72 55.14
N LYS A 793 -1.21 -12.31 56.26
CA LYS A 793 -0.63 -13.22 57.25
C LYS A 793 -1.58 -13.34 58.45
N PHE A 794 -2.20 -14.50 58.63
CA PHE A 794 -3.07 -14.77 59.77
C PHE A 794 -2.25 -15.47 60.88
N GLN A 795 -2.26 -14.91 62.10
CA GLN A 795 -1.69 -15.54 63.28
C GLN A 795 -2.79 -15.73 64.32
N GLN A 796 -2.98 -16.96 64.77
CA GLN A 796 -3.87 -17.25 65.89
C GLN A 796 -3.14 -16.84 67.18
N ILE A 797 -3.68 -15.85 67.90
CA ILE A 797 -3.18 -15.49 69.22
C ILE A 797 -3.71 -16.54 70.20
N ALA A 798 -2.84 -17.42 70.70
CA ALA A 798 -3.15 -18.26 71.85
C ALA A 798 -3.21 -17.36 73.09
N GLY A 799 -4.30 -17.45 73.87
CA GLY A 799 -4.62 -16.52 74.94
C GLY A 799 -3.47 -16.27 75.92
N GLN A 800 -3.17 -14.99 76.17
CA GLN A 800 -2.53 -14.59 77.42
C GLN A 800 -3.60 -14.75 78.51
N SER A 801 -3.46 -15.80 79.32
CA SER A 801 -4.22 -16.00 80.56
C SER A 801 -3.91 -14.92 81.59
#